data_AF-A0A0E0QS26-F1
#
_entry.id   AF-A0A0E0QS26-F1
#
_cell.length_a   1.000
_cell.length_b   1.000
_cell.length_c   1.000
_cell.angle_alpha   90.00
_cell.angle_beta   90.00
_cell.angle_gamma   90.00
#
_symmetry.space_group_name_H-M   'P 1'
#
loop_
_entity.id
_entity.type
_entity.pdbx_description
1 polymer ?
#
loop_
_entity_poly.entity_id
_entity_poly.type
_entity_poly.pdbx_seq_one_letter_code
_entity_poly.pdbx_strand_id
1 'polypeptide(L)'
;MGGGGGGTPRSSIGHILPGAGFVAVGVWHLFNHVKLFSQRPDTYVAPAWFPVPGARYLELALIIAGSGVEFAMEMFVGHSTLLPFAADGSIPSDRLHNHEHAIICLSLAVYAAAALHLDRARAPARGTLGLLLVAAVFAQELLVFHFHSTDHAGVEGQFHWLLQVVVAACLATSLLGVGYRRSFAVGLARSACVAFHGLWLAVIGAMVWVPSLVPRGCELVREDGRDTVRCRSKESLHRAKALANLQFGWYLSFMTVFVVALYLYVSNRYPAAEEAAYAPLQKAGAGDGDDDGDDDAHKGEAIDRREAPPPPKEAAAEKVDGSPQPQPQAELRLRLPAEIDWDRLDKWRFFVLGAGLFSAVSTALYPAVVLKTRLQVAPPPAHAAASSLPPSAAAAATAILRSEGPLAFYRGFATSLAGTVPARALYMGALEATRSAVGPTALALGAPEPVASAAAGAAAGLAAAVAAQVVWTPVDVISQRLMVQGNPCPASRYRGGLDAFRKIVAADGLRGLYRGFGMSILTYAPSNAVWWATYSLSQKTIWSGIGCYLCEYGVGVQEIDAGEGDSSLQPGYKTVMVVQGVSAAMAGGASALVTMPLDTIKTRMQVMDGEGGEPITVGRTVRRLIKEGGWGACYRGLGPRWASMSLSATTMITTYEFLKRLSAKGHESSLP
;
A
#
# COMPACT_ATOMS: atom_id res chain seq x y z
N MET A 1 -13.84 1.72 54.37
CA MET A 1 -14.68 0.56 53.98
C MET A 1 -15.95 1.10 53.36
N GLY A 2 -16.08 0.92 52.05
CA GLY A 2 -17.26 1.27 51.27
C GLY A 2 -17.13 0.49 49.97
N GLY A 3 -17.56 -0.78 49.99
CA GLY A 3 -17.59 -1.63 48.82
C GLY A 3 -18.61 -1.07 47.82
N GLY A 4 -18.13 -0.50 46.73
CA GLY A 4 -18.92 -0.21 45.53
C GLY A 4 -18.72 -1.38 44.56
N GLY A 5 -19.79 -2.13 44.30
CA GLY A 5 -19.75 -3.40 43.58
C GLY A 5 -19.05 -3.35 42.22
N GLY A 6 -18.33 -4.44 41.92
CA GLY A 6 -17.73 -4.71 40.61
C GLY A 6 -18.78 -4.99 39.54
N GLY A 7 -19.58 -3.98 39.19
CA GLY A 7 -20.36 -3.95 37.97
C GLY A 7 -19.50 -3.40 36.83
N THR A 8 -19.55 -4.04 35.66
CA THR A 8 -19.04 -3.43 34.42
C THR A 8 -19.73 -2.08 34.21
N PRO A 9 -18.99 -0.99 33.96
CA PRO A 9 -19.60 0.32 33.75
C PRO A 9 -20.58 0.28 32.57
N ARG A 10 -21.70 1.01 32.68
CA ARG A 10 -22.79 1.01 31.68
C ARG A 10 -22.28 1.35 30.27
N SER A 11 -21.29 2.23 30.17
CA SER A 11 -20.63 2.58 28.91
C SER A 11 -19.95 1.39 28.22
N SER A 12 -19.49 0.39 28.98
CA SER A 12 -18.93 -0.86 28.44
C SER A 12 -20.01 -1.70 27.73
N ILE A 13 -21.19 -1.80 28.35
CA ILE A 13 -22.33 -2.58 27.81
C ILE A 13 -22.84 -1.95 26.51
N GLY A 14 -22.94 -0.62 26.45
CA GLY A 14 -23.37 0.14 25.26
C GLY A 14 -22.44 0.00 24.04
N HIS A 15 -21.21 -0.49 24.20
CA HIS A 15 -20.30 -0.77 23.08
C HIS A 15 -20.25 -2.27 22.75
N ILE A 16 -20.24 -3.13 23.78
CA ILE A 16 -20.12 -4.58 23.61
C ILE A 16 -21.36 -5.16 22.94
N LEU A 17 -22.57 -4.75 23.35
CA LEU A 17 -23.80 -5.34 22.85
C LEU A 17 -24.07 -4.97 21.38
N PRO A 18 -24.01 -3.69 20.96
CA PRO A 18 -24.06 -3.33 19.55
C PRO A 18 -22.92 -3.96 18.75
N GLY A 19 -21.71 -4.01 19.34
CA GLY A 19 -20.55 -4.65 18.72
C GLY A 19 -20.80 -6.12 18.38
N ALA A 20 -21.33 -6.89 19.32
CA ALA A 20 -21.72 -8.28 19.11
C ALA A 20 -22.79 -8.44 18.02
N GLY A 21 -23.77 -7.53 17.98
CA GLY A 21 -24.78 -7.49 16.92
C GLY A 21 -24.17 -7.30 15.52
N PHE A 22 -23.28 -6.33 15.37
CA PHE A 22 -22.57 -6.09 14.11
C PHE A 22 -21.65 -7.25 13.71
N VAL A 23 -20.98 -7.91 14.66
CA VAL A 23 -20.20 -9.14 14.39
C VAL A 23 -21.12 -10.22 13.84
N ALA A 24 -22.26 -10.48 14.51
CA ALA A 24 -23.20 -11.52 14.10
C ALA A 24 -23.74 -11.26 12.68
N VAL A 25 -24.18 -10.03 12.39
CA VAL A 25 -24.66 -9.62 11.06
C VAL A 25 -23.53 -9.71 10.02
N GLY A 26 -22.33 -9.23 10.34
CA GLY A 26 -21.18 -9.24 9.45
C GLY A 26 -20.74 -10.66 9.08
N VAL A 27 -20.62 -11.56 10.06
CA VAL A 27 -20.28 -12.97 9.84
C VAL A 27 -21.39 -13.70 9.09
N TRP A 28 -22.66 -13.41 9.41
CA TRP A 28 -23.82 -13.93 8.68
C TRP A 28 -23.77 -13.53 7.20
N HIS A 29 -23.50 -12.26 6.91
CA HIS A 29 -23.33 -11.76 5.56
C HIS A 29 -22.15 -12.40 4.84
N LEU A 30 -21.01 -12.53 5.54
CA LEU A 30 -19.79 -13.10 5.00
C LEU A 30 -20.02 -14.55 4.57
N PHE A 31 -20.58 -15.37 5.45
CA PHE A 31 -20.95 -16.75 5.16
C PHE A 31 -21.88 -16.86 3.96
N ASN A 32 -22.95 -16.05 3.92
CA ASN A 32 -23.95 -16.15 2.85
C ASN A 32 -23.45 -15.62 1.50
N HIS A 33 -22.60 -14.59 1.47
CA HIS A 33 -21.96 -14.14 0.23
C HIS A 33 -21.06 -15.24 -0.34
N VAL A 34 -20.23 -15.87 0.50
CA VAL A 34 -19.36 -16.98 0.05
C VAL A 34 -20.21 -18.13 -0.45
N LYS A 35 -21.20 -18.58 0.34
CA LYS A 35 -22.10 -19.68 -0.04
C LYS A 35 -22.82 -19.40 -1.37
N LEU A 36 -23.40 -18.20 -1.52
CA LEU A 36 -24.12 -17.82 -2.74
C LEU A 36 -23.20 -17.82 -3.96
N PHE A 37 -21.99 -17.27 -3.82
CA PHE A 37 -21.00 -17.24 -4.89
C PHE A 37 -20.48 -18.63 -5.25
N SER A 38 -20.19 -19.49 -4.26
CA SER A 38 -19.72 -20.86 -4.48
C SER A 38 -20.77 -21.72 -5.20
N GLN A 39 -22.05 -21.54 -4.90
CA GLN A 39 -23.12 -22.29 -5.54
C GLN A 39 -23.48 -21.76 -6.93
N ARG A 40 -23.41 -20.43 -7.12
CA ARG A 40 -23.92 -19.73 -8.31
C ARG A 40 -23.05 -18.52 -8.69
N PRO A 41 -21.82 -18.75 -9.18
CA PRO A 41 -20.87 -17.67 -9.48
C PRO A 41 -21.37 -16.72 -10.58
N ASP A 42 -22.00 -17.25 -11.64
CA ASP A 42 -22.40 -16.46 -12.81
C ASP A 42 -23.63 -15.55 -12.56
N THR A 43 -24.45 -15.90 -11.58
CA THR A 43 -25.68 -15.15 -11.25
C THR A 43 -25.57 -14.40 -9.92
N TYR A 44 -24.36 -14.32 -9.36
CA TYR A 44 -24.12 -13.63 -8.10
C TYR A 44 -24.51 -12.15 -8.18
N VAL A 45 -25.32 -11.72 -7.21
CA VAL A 45 -25.67 -10.32 -6.98
C VAL A 45 -25.64 -10.11 -5.48
N ALA A 46 -24.81 -9.17 -5.02
CA ALA A 46 -24.65 -8.87 -3.60
C ALA A 46 -25.91 -8.18 -3.04
N PRO A 47 -26.68 -8.83 -2.13
CA PRO A 47 -27.78 -8.16 -1.45
C PRO A 47 -27.27 -7.26 -0.32
N ALA A 48 -28.16 -6.38 0.17
CA ALA A 48 -27.89 -5.56 1.36
C ALA A 48 -27.97 -6.38 2.66
N TRP A 49 -28.93 -7.31 2.73
CA TRP A 49 -29.25 -8.20 3.86
C TRP A 49 -29.56 -9.62 3.35
N PHE A 50 -29.53 -10.64 4.24
CA PHE A 50 -29.79 -12.03 3.84
C PHE A 50 -30.97 -12.66 4.61
N PRO A 51 -31.89 -13.36 3.92
CA PRO A 51 -32.99 -14.02 4.58
C PRO A 51 -32.54 -15.25 5.36
N VAL A 52 -33.07 -15.43 6.57
CA VAL A 52 -32.81 -16.62 7.39
C VAL A 52 -33.84 -17.72 7.05
N PRO A 53 -33.41 -18.98 6.84
CA PRO A 53 -34.32 -20.10 6.64
C PRO A 53 -35.31 -20.23 7.80
N GLY A 54 -36.61 -20.36 7.50
CA GLY A 54 -37.68 -20.45 8.51
C GLY A 54 -38.10 -19.12 9.14
N ALA A 55 -37.27 -18.08 9.09
CA ALA A 55 -37.56 -16.75 9.61
C ALA A 55 -37.01 -15.66 8.67
N ARG A 56 -37.65 -15.49 7.51
CA ARG A 56 -37.13 -14.66 6.40
C ARG A 56 -36.62 -13.28 6.82
N TYR A 57 -37.33 -12.58 7.69
CA TYR A 57 -37.02 -11.21 8.10
C TYR A 57 -36.30 -11.11 9.45
N LEU A 58 -35.75 -12.20 9.97
CA LEU A 58 -35.16 -12.25 11.31
C LEU A 58 -34.06 -11.20 11.51
N GLU A 59 -33.13 -11.06 10.56
CA GLU A 59 -32.06 -10.06 10.60
C GLU A 59 -32.62 -8.64 10.76
N LEU A 60 -33.54 -8.24 9.87
CA LEU A 60 -34.14 -6.89 9.91
C LEU A 60 -34.98 -6.68 11.17
N ALA A 61 -35.70 -7.70 11.64
CA ALA A 61 -36.49 -7.62 12.86
C ALA A 61 -35.60 -7.45 14.11
N LEU A 62 -34.47 -8.16 14.16
CA LEU A 62 -33.48 -8.02 15.24
C LEU A 62 -32.81 -6.64 15.22
N ILE A 63 -32.52 -6.08 14.04
CA ILE A 63 -32.00 -4.72 13.93
C ILE A 63 -33.04 -3.71 14.44
N ILE A 64 -34.30 -3.80 14.00
CA ILE A 64 -35.37 -2.90 14.48
C ILE A 64 -35.55 -3.01 16.00
N ALA A 65 -35.64 -4.23 16.52
CA ALA A 65 -35.83 -4.46 17.95
C ALA A 65 -34.62 -3.99 18.77
N GLY A 66 -33.40 -4.36 18.36
CA GLY A 66 -32.16 -3.98 19.02
C GLY A 66 -31.95 -2.47 19.03
N SER A 67 -32.09 -1.81 17.87
CA SER A 67 -31.99 -0.35 17.76
C SER A 67 -33.10 0.37 18.53
N GLY A 68 -34.30 -0.19 18.61
CA GLY A 68 -35.39 0.36 19.42
C GLY A 68 -35.13 0.28 20.93
N VAL A 69 -34.58 -0.85 21.40
CA VAL A 69 -34.17 -1.02 22.80
C VAL A 69 -33.03 -0.07 23.14
N GLU A 70 -32.00 0.04 22.30
CA GLU A 70 -30.87 0.95 22.54
C GLU A 70 -31.31 2.41 22.54
N PHE A 71 -32.15 2.80 21.57
CA PHE A 71 -32.77 4.13 21.56
C PHE A 71 -33.55 4.42 22.84
N ALA A 72 -34.33 3.45 23.33
CA ALA A 72 -35.09 3.62 24.56
C ALA A 72 -34.19 3.71 25.80
N MET A 73 -33.10 2.94 25.83
CA MET A 73 -32.12 2.97 26.90
C MET A 73 -31.43 4.34 26.98
N GLU A 74 -30.96 4.86 25.86
CA GLU A 74 -30.26 6.16 25.78
C GLU A 74 -31.18 7.34 26.08
N MET A 75 -32.45 7.28 25.63
CA MET A 75 -33.39 8.38 25.80
C MET A 75 -34.13 8.39 27.15
N PHE A 76 -34.35 7.23 27.77
CA PHE A 76 -35.30 7.12 28.91
C PHE A 76 -34.75 6.40 30.15
N VAL A 77 -33.72 5.55 30.04
CA VAL A 77 -33.30 4.68 31.16
C VAL A 77 -32.06 5.24 31.85
N GLY A 78 -32.20 5.65 33.12
CA GLY A 78 -31.07 6.00 33.99
C GLY A 78 -31.03 7.43 34.52
N HIS A 79 -32.09 8.23 34.33
CA HIS A 79 -32.12 9.63 34.75
C HIS A 79 -33.22 9.88 35.80
N SER A 80 -32.94 10.77 36.76
CA SER A 80 -33.88 11.18 37.82
C SER A 80 -35.10 11.95 37.30
N THR A 81 -35.08 12.38 36.03
CA THR A 81 -36.18 13.00 35.31
C THR A 81 -36.45 12.25 34.00
N LEU A 82 -37.71 11.87 33.77
CA LEU A 82 -38.18 11.10 32.59
C LEU A 82 -38.20 11.89 31.27
N LEU A 83 -37.78 13.15 31.29
CA LEU A 83 -37.96 14.07 30.16
C LEU A 83 -36.65 14.18 29.34
N PRO A 84 -36.66 13.84 28.04
CA PRO A 84 -35.47 13.87 27.19
C PRO A 84 -34.95 15.29 26.92
N PHE A 85 -35.83 16.29 27.00
CA PHE A 85 -35.51 17.71 26.86
C PHE A 85 -35.60 18.42 28.22
N ALA A 86 -34.92 19.56 28.35
CA ALA A 86 -35.18 20.47 29.46
C ALA A 86 -36.58 21.10 29.35
N ALA A 87 -37.05 21.73 30.44
CA ALA A 87 -38.39 22.32 30.49
C ALA A 87 -38.61 23.44 29.45
N ASP A 88 -37.53 24.05 28.96
CA ASP A 88 -37.49 25.05 27.88
C ASP A 88 -37.38 24.43 26.47
N GLY A 89 -37.35 23.10 26.36
CA GLY A 89 -37.19 22.38 25.09
C GLY A 89 -35.74 22.26 24.60
N SER A 90 -34.76 22.76 25.35
CA SER A 90 -33.33 22.62 25.00
C SER A 90 -32.81 21.20 25.28
N ILE A 91 -31.74 20.80 24.59
CA ILE A 91 -30.97 19.58 24.90
C ILE A 91 -29.85 19.97 25.86
N PRO A 92 -29.85 19.44 27.10
CA PRO A 92 -28.76 19.74 28.04
C PRO A 92 -27.41 19.19 27.59
N SER A 93 -26.35 19.93 27.91
CA SER A 93 -24.98 19.62 27.47
C SER A 93 -24.46 18.28 28.02
N ASP A 94 -24.89 17.89 29.22
CA ASP A 94 -24.60 16.60 29.83
C ASP A 94 -25.30 15.43 29.12
N ARG A 95 -26.33 15.71 28.32
CA ARG A 95 -27.16 14.72 27.62
C ARG A 95 -26.95 14.68 26.11
N LEU A 96 -26.03 15.49 25.58
CA LEU A 96 -25.78 15.58 24.14
C LEU A 96 -25.32 14.22 23.56
N HIS A 97 -24.45 13.51 24.28
CA HIS A 97 -23.93 12.21 23.83
C HIS A 97 -25.01 11.13 23.72
N ASN A 98 -26.00 11.11 24.63
CA ASN A 98 -27.12 10.17 24.56
C ASN A 98 -27.97 10.43 23.30
N HIS A 99 -28.17 11.70 22.93
CA HIS A 99 -28.89 12.07 21.71
C HIS A 99 -28.10 11.68 20.45
N GLU A 100 -26.77 11.80 20.48
CA GLU A 100 -25.87 11.36 19.40
C GLU A 100 -25.88 9.83 19.21
N HIS A 101 -25.94 9.06 20.29
CA HIS A 101 -26.13 7.60 20.21
C HIS A 101 -27.53 7.22 19.72
N ALA A 102 -28.56 7.92 20.21
CA ALA A 102 -29.95 7.70 19.82
C ALA A 102 -30.17 7.96 18.32
N ILE A 103 -29.53 8.96 17.72
CA ILE A 103 -29.66 9.24 16.28
C ILE A 103 -29.03 8.15 15.41
N ILE A 104 -27.93 7.51 15.85
CA ILE A 104 -27.33 6.35 15.18
C ILE A 104 -28.29 5.15 15.24
N CYS A 105 -28.89 4.89 16.41
CA CYS A 105 -29.88 3.83 16.57
C CYS A 105 -31.12 4.05 15.68
N LEU A 106 -31.59 5.29 15.60
CA LEU A 106 -32.71 5.67 14.75
C LEU A 106 -32.42 5.41 13.26
N SER A 107 -31.23 5.74 12.76
CA SER A 107 -30.89 5.52 11.36
C SER A 107 -30.81 4.03 10.99
N LEU A 108 -30.28 3.19 11.89
CA LEU A 108 -30.31 1.73 11.75
C LEU A 108 -31.74 1.17 11.70
N ALA A 109 -32.61 1.65 12.60
CA ALA A 109 -34.02 1.26 12.61
C ALA A 109 -34.75 1.68 11.31
N VAL A 110 -34.50 2.90 10.83
CA VAL A 110 -35.06 3.42 9.57
C VAL A 110 -34.58 2.57 8.39
N TYR A 111 -33.29 2.23 8.32
CA TYR A 111 -32.76 1.33 7.30
C TYR A 111 -33.49 -0.01 7.30
N ALA A 112 -33.58 -0.66 8.46
CA ALA A 112 -34.15 -2.00 8.54
C ALA A 112 -35.66 -2.01 8.24
N ALA A 113 -36.41 -1.01 8.71
CA ALA A 113 -37.81 -0.81 8.37
C ALA A 113 -38.00 -0.55 6.87
N ALA A 114 -37.23 0.36 6.28
CA ALA A 114 -37.30 0.66 4.85
C ALA A 114 -36.93 -0.56 3.99
N ALA A 115 -35.88 -1.30 4.34
CA ALA A 115 -35.50 -2.53 3.64
C ALA A 115 -36.61 -3.60 3.70
N LEU A 116 -37.28 -3.71 4.85
CA LEU A 116 -38.43 -4.60 5.04
C LEU A 116 -39.62 -4.18 4.19
N HIS A 117 -39.95 -2.89 4.17
CA HIS A 117 -41.03 -2.34 3.34
C HIS A 117 -40.75 -2.50 1.85
N LEU A 118 -39.53 -2.20 1.39
CA LEU A 118 -39.09 -2.37 -0.01
C LEU A 118 -39.18 -3.83 -0.46
N ASP A 119 -38.85 -4.79 0.41
CA ASP A 119 -38.97 -6.21 0.11
C ASP A 119 -40.44 -6.64 0.01
N ARG A 120 -41.30 -6.23 0.96
CA ARG A 120 -42.73 -6.55 0.96
C ARG A 120 -43.49 -5.94 -0.21
N ALA A 121 -43.19 -4.69 -0.55
CA ALA A 121 -43.77 -3.99 -1.69
C ALA A 121 -43.25 -4.51 -3.05
N ARG A 122 -42.26 -5.42 -3.04
CA ARG A 122 -41.57 -5.90 -4.24
C ARG A 122 -41.08 -4.76 -5.13
N ALA A 123 -40.60 -3.69 -4.52
CA ALA A 123 -40.24 -2.47 -5.21
C ALA A 123 -39.15 -2.75 -6.27
N PRO A 124 -39.25 -2.13 -7.47
CA PRO A 124 -38.16 -2.16 -8.43
C PRO A 124 -36.91 -1.54 -7.79
N ALA A 125 -35.73 -2.06 -8.11
CA ALA A 125 -34.45 -1.61 -7.56
C ALA A 125 -34.28 -1.71 -6.02
N ARG A 126 -35.12 -2.46 -5.30
CA ARG A 126 -35.00 -2.70 -3.83
C ARG A 126 -33.58 -3.02 -3.33
N GLY A 127 -32.79 -3.76 -4.11
CA GLY A 127 -31.39 -4.06 -3.76
C GLY A 127 -30.46 -2.85 -3.82
N THR A 128 -30.63 -1.96 -4.81
CA THR A 128 -29.85 -0.71 -4.92
C THR A 128 -30.25 0.25 -3.81
N LEU A 129 -31.55 0.43 -3.59
CA LEU A 129 -32.07 1.29 -2.53
C LEU A 129 -31.63 0.78 -1.14
N GLY A 130 -31.65 -0.54 -0.92
CA GLY A 130 -31.13 -1.13 0.31
C GLY A 130 -29.65 -0.81 0.57
N LEU A 131 -28.79 -0.88 -0.46
CA LEU A 131 -27.37 -0.53 -0.32
C LEU A 131 -27.15 0.97 -0.11
N LEU A 132 -27.96 1.83 -0.72
CA LEU A 132 -27.94 3.27 -0.47
C LEU A 132 -28.35 3.61 0.96
N LEU A 133 -29.36 2.94 1.52
CA LEU A 133 -29.75 3.10 2.91
C LEU A 133 -28.65 2.66 3.87
N VAL A 134 -27.99 1.52 3.61
CA VAL A 134 -26.81 1.09 4.40
C VAL A 134 -25.68 2.12 4.32
N ALA A 135 -25.41 2.65 3.13
CA ALA A 135 -24.41 3.71 2.96
C ALA A 135 -24.80 4.98 3.74
N ALA A 136 -26.07 5.36 3.75
CA ALA A 136 -26.55 6.51 4.52
C ALA A 136 -26.36 6.30 6.03
N VAL A 137 -26.61 5.09 6.55
CA VAL A 137 -26.34 4.74 7.96
C VAL A 137 -24.86 4.94 8.30
N PHE A 138 -23.95 4.35 7.53
CA PHE A 138 -22.51 4.48 7.80
C PHE A 138 -21.98 5.91 7.57
N ALA A 139 -22.58 6.67 6.65
CA ALA A 139 -22.25 8.08 6.48
C ALA A 139 -22.66 8.92 7.69
N GLN A 140 -23.86 8.68 8.21
CA GLN A 140 -24.34 9.34 9.42
C GLN A 140 -23.50 8.95 10.64
N GLU A 141 -23.22 7.66 10.82
CA GLU A 141 -22.38 7.15 11.90
C GLU A 141 -20.96 7.75 11.85
N LEU A 142 -20.36 7.84 10.65
CA LEU A 142 -19.06 8.48 10.48
C LEU A 142 -19.10 9.97 10.84
N LEU A 143 -20.15 10.69 10.43
CA LEU A 143 -20.33 12.11 10.74
C LEU A 143 -20.47 12.32 12.25
N VAL A 144 -21.36 11.56 12.90
CA VAL A 144 -21.60 11.65 14.34
C VAL A 144 -20.33 11.29 15.10
N PHE A 145 -19.66 10.18 14.79
CA PHE A 145 -18.41 9.85 15.47
C PHE A 145 -17.27 10.81 15.17
N HIS A 146 -17.22 11.44 14.00
CA HIS A 146 -16.18 12.44 13.72
C HIS A 146 -16.30 13.66 14.63
N PHE A 147 -17.51 14.23 14.72
CA PHE A 147 -17.76 15.39 15.58
C PHE A 147 -17.90 15.04 17.06
N HIS A 148 -18.30 13.82 17.40
CA HIS A 148 -18.30 13.34 18.79
C HIS A 148 -16.88 13.01 19.27
N SER A 149 -16.04 12.41 18.42
CA SER A 149 -14.67 12.06 18.76
C SER A 149 -13.74 13.27 18.85
N THR A 150 -14.13 14.45 18.33
CA THR A 150 -13.37 15.68 18.61
C THR A 150 -13.42 16.08 20.08
N ASP A 151 -14.38 15.57 20.85
CA ASP A 151 -14.47 15.79 22.30
C ASP A 151 -13.59 14.79 23.09
N HIS A 152 -13.31 13.62 22.52
CA HIS A 152 -12.51 12.57 23.14
C HIS A 152 -11.01 12.78 22.90
N ALA A 153 -10.31 13.40 23.85
CA ALA A 153 -8.86 13.48 23.85
C ALA A 153 -8.21 12.24 24.51
N GLY A 154 -6.95 11.94 24.16
CA GLY A 154 -6.18 10.92 24.85
C GLY A 154 -6.34 9.50 24.28
N VAL A 155 -6.53 8.49 25.14
CA VAL A 155 -6.56 7.06 24.75
C VAL A 155 -7.87 6.71 24.05
N GLU A 156 -8.99 7.15 24.62
CA GLU A 156 -10.34 6.96 24.06
C GLU A 156 -10.45 7.53 22.64
N GLY A 157 -9.96 8.75 22.44
CA GLY A 157 -9.89 9.36 21.11
C GLY A 157 -9.11 8.55 20.07
N GLN A 158 -8.05 7.84 20.48
CA GLN A 158 -7.30 6.97 19.57
C GLN A 158 -8.13 5.76 19.13
N PHE A 159 -8.87 5.15 20.05
CA PHE A 159 -9.75 4.02 19.76
C PHE A 159 -10.91 4.42 18.85
N HIS A 160 -11.55 5.57 19.11
CA HIS A 160 -12.62 6.11 18.27
C HIS A 160 -12.12 6.59 16.90
N TRP A 161 -10.92 7.16 16.81
CA TRP A 161 -10.31 7.49 15.51
C TRP A 161 -10.10 6.24 14.64
N LEU A 162 -9.62 5.13 15.25
CA LEU A 162 -9.50 3.85 14.55
C LEU A 162 -10.87 3.29 14.14
N LEU A 163 -11.91 3.46 14.97
CA LEU A 163 -13.29 3.09 14.63
C LEU A 163 -13.79 3.85 13.39
N GLN A 164 -13.54 5.17 13.30
CA GLN A 164 -13.92 5.97 12.13
C GLN A 164 -13.29 5.45 10.83
N VAL A 165 -12.05 4.96 10.86
CA VAL A 165 -11.42 4.33 9.69
C VAL A 165 -12.20 3.09 9.23
N VAL A 166 -12.68 2.27 10.18
CA VAL A 166 -13.47 1.08 9.88
C VAL A 166 -14.86 1.44 9.36
N VAL A 167 -15.53 2.44 9.96
CA VAL A 167 -16.82 2.96 9.49
C VAL A 167 -16.69 3.52 8.07
N ALA A 168 -15.63 4.28 7.79
CA ALA A 168 -15.35 4.80 6.44
C ALA A 168 -15.14 3.67 5.42
N ALA A 169 -14.49 2.56 5.81
CA ALA A 169 -14.37 1.38 4.97
C ALA A 169 -15.74 0.70 4.72
N CYS A 170 -16.61 0.63 5.73
CA CYS A 170 -17.99 0.14 5.57
C CYS A 170 -18.81 1.01 4.62
N LEU A 171 -18.67 2.34 4.71
CA LEU A 171 -19.29 3.30 3.79
C LEU A 171 -18.79 3.11 2.36
N ALA A 172 -17.46 3.10 2.17
CA ALA A 172 -16.85 2.96 0.84
C ALA A 172 -17.24 1.65 0.16
N THR A 173 -17.19 0.52 0.87
CA THR A 173 -17.59 -0.78 0.33
C THR A 173 -19.10 -0.87 0.04
N SER A 174 -19.94 -0.18 0.81
CA SER A 174 -21.38 -0.07 0.55
C SER A 174 -21.68 0.76 -0.70
N LEU A 175 -21.00 1.90 -0.89
CA LEU A 175 -21.09 2.73 -2.10
C LEU A 175 -20.58 2.01 -3.35
N LEU A 176 -19.45 1.31 -3.25
CA LEU A 176 -18.98 0.43 -4.33
C LEU A 176 -19.99 -0.67 -4.63
N GLY A 177 -20.70 -1.17 -3.62
CA GLY A 177 -21.78 -2.13 -3.77
C GLY A 177 -22.90 -1.62 -4.66
N VAL A 178 -23.23 -0.33 -4.59
CA VAL A 178 -24.26 0.30 -5.44
C VAL A 178 -23.85 0.25 -6.92
N GLY A 179 -22.60 0.60 -7.23
CA GLY A 179 -22.07 0.62 -8.61
C GLY A 179 -21.68 -0.76 -9.17
N TYR A 180 -21.23 -1.67 -8.32
CA TYR A 180 -20.64 -2.97 -8.70
C TYR A 180 -21.37 -4.16 -8.04
N ARG A 181 -22.69 -4.21 -8.12
CA ARG A 181 -23.53 -5.24 -7.46
C ARG A 181 -23.20 -6.70 -7.80
N ARG A 182 -22.59 -6.97 -8.95
CA ARG A 182 -22.16 -8.33 -9.37
C ARG A 182 -20.76 -8.70 -8.89
N SER A 183 -20.05 -7.79 -8.21
CA SER A 183 -18.71 -8.06 -7.70
C SER A 183 -18.78 -8.81 -6.36
N PHE A 184 -18.39 -10.09 -6.38
CA PHE A 184 -18.22 -10.87 -5.16
C PHE A 184 -17.22 -10.22 -4.20
N ALA A 185 -16.11 -9.70 -4.72
CA ALA A 185 -15.09 -9.03 -3.92
C ALA A 185 -15.66 -7.86 -3.11
N VAL A 186 -16.58 -7.08 -3.68
CA VAL A 186 -17.22 -5.96 -2.97
C VAL A 186 -18.17 -6.44 -1.86
N GLY A 187 -18.96 -7.50 -2.12
CA GLY A 187 -19.82 -8.10 -1.10
C GLY A 187 -19.04 -8.75 0.06
N LEU A 188 -17.95 -9.44 -0.28
CA LEU A 188 -17.01 -10.04 0.67
C LEU A 188 -16.33 -8.95 1.53
N ALA A 189 -15.78 -7.92 0.89
CA ALA A 189 -15.14 -6.81 1.60
C ALA A 189 -16.12 -6.08 2.51
N ARG A 190 -17.34 -5.77 2.03
CA ARG A 190 -18.38 -5.12 2.84
C ARG A 190 -18.71 -5.94 4.09
N SER A 191 -18.95 -7.24 3.94
CA SER A 191 -19.30 -8.10 5.07
C SER A 191 -18.16 -8.29 6.06
N ALA A 192 -16.92 -8.40 5.58
CA ALA A 192 -15.72 -8.41 6.43
C ALA A 192 -15.56 -7.07 7.20
N CYS A 193 -15.76 -5.93 6.55
CA CYS A 193 -15.71 -4.62 7.19
C CYS A 193 -16.79 -4.47 8.28
N VAL A 194 -18.04 -4.90 8.02
CA VAL A 194 -19.12 -4.86 9.02
C VAL A 194 -18.83 -5.76 10.22
N ALA A 195 -18.29 -6.96 9.98
CA ALA A 195 -17.88 -7.85 11.07
C ALA A 195 -16.73 -7.23 11.89
N PHE A 196 -15.77 -6.57 11.22
CA PHE A 196 -14.63 -5.94 11.89
C PHE A 196 -15.04 -4.68 12.66
N HIS A 197 -16.02 -3.94 12.13
CA HIS A 197 -16.66 -2.82 12.81
C HIS A 197 -17.20 -3.24 14.17
N GLY A 198 -18.03 -4.30 14.19
CA GLY A 198 -18.58 -4.84 15.43
C GLY A 198 -17.51 -5.35 16.39
N LEU A 199 -16.50 -6.06 15.87
CA LEU A 199 -15.41 -6.59 16.67
C LEU A 199 -14.62 -5.45 17.34
N TRP A 200 -14.28 -4.42 16.57
CA TRP A 200 -13.55 -3.27 17.10
C TRP A 200 -14.38 -2.51 18.13
N LEU A 201 -15.68 -2.32 17.89
CA LEU A 201 -16.58 -1.69 18.87
C LEU A 201 -16.62 -2.47 20.20
N ALA A 202 -16.68 -3.80 20.14
CA ALA A 202 -16.60 -4.63 21.34
C ALA A 202 -15.23 -4.54 22.04
N VAL A 203 -14.13 -4.43 21.28
CA VAL A 203 -12.78 -4.21 21.82
C VAL A 203 -12.68 -2.86 22.52
N ILE A 204 -13.28 -1.79 21.99
CA ILE A 204 -13.37 -0.49 22.69
C ILE A 204 -14.12 -0.66 24.02
N GLY A 205 -15.28 -1.31 23.97
CA GLY A 205 -16.11 -1.62 25.15
C GLY A 205 -15.35 -2.36 26.25
N ALA A 206 -14.45 -3.27 25.88
CA ALA A 206 -13.62 -4.02 26.83
C ALA A 206 -12.38 -3.24 27.28
N MET A 207 -11.59 -2.70 26.36
CA MET A 207 -10.25 -2.17 26.64
C MET A 207 -10.26 -0.78 27.27
N VAL A 208 -11.28 0.04 26.99
CA VAL A 208 -11.40 1.39 27.55
C VAL A 208 -12.11 1.35 28.90
N TRP A 209 -13.15 0.52 29.02
CA TRP A 209 -14.10 0.59 30.13
C TRP A 209 -13.97 -0.53 31.17
N VAL A 210 -13.12 -1.54 30.96
CA VAL A 210 -12.85 -2.57 31.98
C VAL A 210 -11.57 -2.21 32.75
N PRO A 211 -11.65 -1.90 34.06
CA PRO A 211 -10.50 -1.40 34.83
C PRO A 211 -9.26 -2.28 34.79
N SER A 212 -9.44 -3.61 34.72
CA SER A 212 -8.33 -4.58 34.65
C SER A 212 -7.58 -4.60 33.32
N LEU A 213 -8.16 -4.02 32.26
CA LEU A 213 -7.60 -4.00 30.90
C LEU A 213 -6.99 -2.63 30.53
N VAL A 214 -7.14 -1.62 31.38
CA VAL A 214 -6.58 -0.29 31.15
C VAL A 214 -5.04 -0.36 31.16
N PRO A 215 -4.35 0.28 30.19
CA PRO A 215 -2.88 0.26 30.12
C PRO A 215 -2.21 0.80 31.38
N ARG A 216 -1.06 0.21 31.74
CA ARG A 216 -0.27 0.66 32.91
C ARG A 216 -0.04 2.17 32.88
N GLY A 217 -0.18 2.83 34.02
CA GLY A 217 0.00 4.28 34.14
C GLY A 217 -1.20 5.11 33.66
N CYS A 218 -2.28 4.46 33.22
CA CYS A 218 -3.59 5.08 33.02
C CYS A 218 -4.62 4.48 33.98
N GLU A 219 -5.60 5.29 34.37
CA GLU A 219 -6.65 4.90 35.31
C GLU A 219 -8.01 5.45 34.86
N LEU A 220 -9.07 4.72 35.18
CA LEU A 220 -10.44 5.15 34.92
C LEU A 220 -10.84 6.15 36.01
N VAL A 221 -11.11 7.41 35.64
CA VAL A 221 -11.49 8.49 36.54
C VAL A 221 -12.90 8.94 36.20
N ARG A 222 -13.74 9.16 37.22
CA ARG A 222 -15.09 9.70 37.04
C ARG A 222 -15.05 11.23 37.21
N GLU A 223 -15.27 11.97 36.14
CA GLU A 223 -15.22 13.43 36.06
C GLU A 223 -16.56 13.91 35.47
N ASP A 224 -17.24 14.85 36.13
CA ASP A 224 -18.57 15.37 35.73
C ASP A 224 -19.64 14.29 35.44
N GLY A 225 -19.60 13.17 36.17
CA GLY A 225 -20.54 12.06 36.00
C GLY A 225 -20.22 11.11 34.83
N ARG A 226 -19.14 11.37 34.08
CA ARG A 226 -18.63 10.53 32.99
C ARG A 226 -17.37 9.79 33.45
N ASP A 227 -17.26 8.51 33.11
CA ASP A 227 -16.01 7.78 33.28
C ASP A 227 -15.09 8.15 32.11
N THR A 228 -13.81 8.46 32.35
CA THR A 228 -12.81 8.74 31.31
C THR A 228 -11.47 8.10 31.67
N VAL A 229 -10.67 7.73 30.67
CA VAL A 229 -9.34 7.15 30.89
C VAL A 229 -8.29 8.25 30.92
N ARG A 230 -7.69 8.50 32.10
CA ARG A 230 -6.62 9.50 32.28
C ARG A 230 -5.28 8.82 32.49
N CYS A 231 -4.25 9.29 31.79
CA CYS A 231 -2.89 8.79 31.93
C CYS A 231 -2.03 9.74 32.76
N ARG A 232 -1.25 9.21 33.71
CA ARG A 232 -0.48 10.00 34.69
C ARG A 232 0.68 10.78 34.07
N SER A 233 1.23 10.31 32.95
CA SER A 233 2.33 10.96 32.24
C SER A 233 2.14 10.94 30.71
N LYS A 234 2.79 11.87 30.00
CA LYS A 234 2.80 11.88 28.53
C LYS A 234 3.35 10.57 27.95
N GLU A 235 4.36 9.96 28.59
CA GLU A 235 4.91 8.67 28.18
C GLU A 235 3.89 7.54 28.29
N SER A 236 3.14 7.48 29.40
CA SER A 236 2.09 6.47 29.59
C SER A 236 0.96 6.63 28.56
N LEU A 237 0.63 7.87 28.18
CA LEU A 237 -0.33 8.17 27.13
C LEU A 237 0.16 7.70 25.74
N HIS A 238 1.41 8.00 25.39
CA HIS A 238 2.00 7.53 24.13
C HIS A 238 2.03 6.00 24.04
N ARG A 239 2.40 5.33 25.15
CA ARG A 239 2.36 3.86 25.23
C ARG A 239 0.95 3.32 25.04
N ALA A 240 -0.05 3.90 25.71
CA ALA A 240 -1.44 3.48 25.59
C ALA A 240 -1.97 3.63 24.15
N LYS A 241 -1.64 4.73 23.47
CA LYS A 241 -1.98 4.93 22.05
C LYS A 241 -1.28 3.93 21.13
N ALA A 242 0.00 3.65 21.37
CA ALA A 242 0.73 2.65 20.60
C ALA A 242 0.15 1.24 20.78
N LEU A 243 -0.27 0.88 22.00
CA LEU A 243 -0.96 -0.38 22.27
C LEU A 243 -2.30 -0.48 21.53
N ALA A 244 -3.09 0.59 21.48
CA ALA A 244 -4.33 0.63 20.71
C ALA A 244 -4.07 0.36 19.20
N ASN A 245 -3.04 0.99 18.63
CA ASN A 245 -2.66 0.77 17.23
C ASN A 245 -2.18 -0.67 16.98
N LEU A 246 -1.41 -1.24 17.91
CA LEU A 246 -0.93 -2.61 17.80
C LEU A 246 -2.09 -3.62 17.90
N GLN A 247 -3.01 -3.42 18.85
CA GLN A 247 -4.21 -4.23 18.98
C GLN A 247 -5.05 -4.17 17.69
N PHE A 248 -5.26 -2.98 17.13
CA PHE A 248 -5.97 -2.82 15.86
C PHE A 248 -5.31 -3.63 14.74
N GLY A 249 -3.98 -3.57 14.61
CA GLY A 249 -3.21 -4.35 13.63
C GLY A 249 -3.35 -5.87 13.82
N TRP A 250 -3.34 -6.34 15.08
CA TRP A 250 -3.54 -7.76 15.38
C TRP A 250 -4.95 -8.23 15.06
N TYR A 251 -5.99 -7.49 15.46
CA TYR A 251 -7.36 -7.84 15.14
C TYR A 251 -7.64 -7.76 13.63
N LEU A 252 -7.02 -6.83 12.90
CA LEU A 252 -7.11 -6.75 11.44
C LEU A 252 -6.46 -7.97 10.76
N SER A 253 -5.30 -8.40 11.27
CA SER A 253 -4.61 -9.61 10.79
C SER A 253 -5.44 -10.86 11.08
N PHE A 254 -5.97 -10.98 12.30
CA PHE A 254 -6.88 -12.06 12.69
C PHE A 254 -8.12 -12.10 11.78
N MET A 255 -8.75 -10.95 11.52
CA MET A 255 -9.92 -10.88 10.63
C MET A 255 -9.58 -11.30 9.20
N THR A 256 -8.39 -10.94 8.71
CA THR A 256 -7.92 -11.37 7.38
C THR A 256 -7.79 -12.90 7.31
N VAL A 257 -7.15 -13.51 8.30
CA VAL A 257 -7.01 -14.98 8.40
C VAL A 257 -8.40 -15.64 8.52
N PHE A 258 -9.28 -15.10 9.37
CA PHE A 258 -10.63 -15.61 9.55
C PHE A 258 -11.45 -15.57 8.26
N VAL A 259 -11.42 -14.47 7.50
CA VAL A 259 -12.12 -14.35 6.21
C VAL A 259 -11.62 -15.38 5.21
N VAL A 260 -10.30 -15.58 5.09
CA VAL A 260 -9.72 -16.58 4.18
C VAL A 260 -10.09 -17.99 4.62
N ALA A 261 -9.97 -18.31 5.92
CA ALA A 261 -10.32 -19.62 6.46
C ALA A 261 -11.81 -19.94 6.26
N LEU A 262 -12.70 -18.98 6.56
CA LEU A 262 -14.14 -19.12 6.34
C LEU A 262 -14.46 -19.29 4.85
N TYR A 263 -13.79 -18.53 3.97
CA TYR A 263 -13.96 -18.67 2.52
C TYR A 263 -13.66 -20.10 2.07
N LEU A 264 -12.48 -20.63 2.44
CA LEU A 264 -12.06 -21.98 2.09
C LEU A 264 -13.00 -23.05 2.68
N TYR A 265 -13.41 -22.87 3.94
CA TYR A 265 -14.33 -23.79 4.61
C TYR A 265 -15.69 -23.86 3.89
N VAL A 266 -16.30 -22.71 3.61
CA VAL A 266 -17.62 -22.64 2.97
C VAL A 266 -17.55 -23.07 1.51
N SER A 267 -16.51 -22.67 0.75
CA SER A 267 -16.36 -23.06 -0.65
C SER A 267 -16.20 -24.57 -0.82
N ASN A 268 -15.48 -25.23 0.10
CA ASN A 268 -15.32 -26.68 0.09
C ASN A 268 -16.61 -27.42 0.47
N ARG A 269 -17.44 -26.82 1.35
CA ARG A 269 -18.66 -27.45 1.84
C ARG A 269 -19.86 -27.28 0.89
N TYR A 270 -19.85 -26.23 0.08
CA TYR A 270 -20.92 -25.89 -0.87
C TYR A 270 -20.38 -25.67 -2.29
N PRO A 271 -19.84 -26.71 -2.95
CA PRO A 271 -19.33 -26.59 -4.32
C PRO A 271 -20.46 -26.24 -5.31
N ALA A 272 -20.07 -25.69 -6.47
CA ALA A 272 -20.98 -25.42 -7.58
C ALA A 272 -21.64 -26.74 -8.04
N ALA A 273 -22.93 -26.69 -8.39
CA ALA A 273 -23.61 -27.85 -8.97
C ALA A 273 -22.96 -28.18 -10.32
N GLU A 274 -22.35 -29.36 -10.40
CA GLU A 274 -21.64 -29.87 -11.58
C GLU A 274 -22.61 -29.97 -12.78
N GLU A 275 -22.26 -29.29 -13.87
CA GLU A 275 -22.67 -29.68 -15.21
C GLU A 275 -21.98 -31.02 -15.51
N ALA A 276 -22.75 -32.03 -15.90
CA ALA A 276 -22.33 -33.42 -16.00
C ALA A 276 -21.09 -33.65 -16.89
N ALA A 277 -20.30 -34.65 -16.49
CA ALA A 277 -19.31 -35.43 -17.24
C ALA A 277 -17.87 -34.88 -17.35
N TYR A 278 -16.91 -35.47 -16.63
CA TYR A 278 -16.07 -36.58 -17.12
C TYR A 278 -15.06 -37.00 -16.04
N ALA A 279 -15.18 -38.20 -15.49
CA ALA A 279 -14.20 -38.81 -14.59
C ALA A 279 -13.55 -40.03 -15.25
N PRO A 280 -12.22 -40.07 -15.47
CA PRO A 280 -11.55 -41.30 -15.83
C PRO A 280 -11.08 -42.04 -14.57
N LEU A 281 -11.80 -43.13 -14.31
CA LEU A 281 -11.40 -44.44 -13.75
C LEU A 281 -10.09 -44.56 -12.94
N GLN A 282 -10.29 -45.07 -11.72
CA GLN A 282 -9.31 -45.73 -10.85
C GLN A 282 -8.31 -46.61 -11.61
N LYS A 283 -7.04 -46.51 -11.20
CA LYS A 283 -6.16 -47.68 -11.05
C LYS A 283 -5.76 -47.78 -9.59
N ALA A 284 -6.37 -48.74 -8.91
CA ALA A 284 -5.88 -49.30 -7.66
C ALA A 284 -4.64 -50.17 -7.92
N GLY A 285 -3.70 -50.16 -6.98
CA GLY A 285 -2.79 -51.29 -6.77
C GLY A 285 -1.30 -50.95 -6.74
N ALA A 286 -0.66 -51.40 -5.64
CA ALA A 286 0.76 -51.35 -5.24
C ALA A 286 1.18 -50.02 -4.56
N GLY A 287 1.45 -49.93 -3.26
CA GLY A 287 1.86 -50.95 -2.28
C GLY A 287 3.32 -50.72 -1.89
N ASP A 288 3.58 -50.78 -0.58
CA ASP A 288 4.84 -50.62 0.17
C ASP A 288 5.38 -49.19 0.34
N GLY A 289 5.79 -48.75 1.54
CA GLY A 289 6.04 -49.48 2.78
C GLY A 289 7.31 -48.91 3.42
N ASP A 290 7.20 -48.56 4.70
CA ASP A 290 8.27 -48.36 5.69
C ASP A 290 9.25 -47.18 5.46
N ASP A 291 9.79 -46.49 6.47
CA ASP A 291 10.13 -46.91 7.82
C ASP A 291 10.26 -45.68 8.76
N ASP A 292 10.03 -45.96 10.03
CA ASP A 292 10.14 -45.08 11.20
C ASP A 292 11.60 -44.75 11.57
N GLY A 293 11.80 -43.78 12.45
CA GLY A 293 13.12 -43.48 13.03
C GLY A 293 13.13 -42.29 13.98
N ASP A 294 12.56 -42.52 15.17
CA ASP A 294 12.75 -41.77 16.42
C ASP A 294 14.23 -41.46 16.71
N ASP A 295 14.52 -40.34 17.39
CA ASP A 295 15.18 -40.43 18.71
C ASP A 295 15.31 -39.08 19.43
N ASP A 296 15.07 -39.20 20.73
CA ASP A 296 14.85 -38.18 21.74
C ASP A 296 16.13 -37.60 22.39
N ALA A 297 15.95 -36.39 22.90
CA ALA A 297 16.56 -35.73 24.06
C ALA A 297 17.84 -36.29 24.75
N HIS A 298 18.82 -35.39 24.97
CA HIS A 298 19.50 -35.28 26.27
C HIS A 298 19.95 -33.86 26.67
N LYS A 299 19.73 -33.58 27.96
CA LYS A 299 20.14 -32.46 28.84
C LYS A 299 21.65 -32.15 28.72
N GLY A 300 22.21 -30.98 29.05
CA GLY A 300 21.81 -29.79 29.80
C GLY A 300 23.06 -29.27 30.53
N GLU A 301 23.26 -27.95 30.67
CA GLU A 301 23.96 -27.34 31.81
C GLU A 301 23.95 -25.80 31.72
N ALA A 302 23.71 -25.17 32.87
CA ALA A 302 23.68 -23.73 33.08
C ALA A 302 24.95 -23.31 33.82
N ILE A 303 25.61 -22.21 33.41
CA ILE A 303 26.62 -21.53 34.22
C ILE A 303 26.44 -19.99 34.14
N ASP A 304 26.27 -19.46 35.34
CA ASP A 304 26.32 -18.10 35.88
C ASP A 304 27.20 -17.07 35.13
N ARG A 305 26.71 -15.81 35.03
CA ARG A 305 27.54 -14.63 34.72
C ARG A 305 27.27 -13.51 35.72
N ARG A 306 28.27 -13.31 36.59
CA ARG A 306 28.42 -12.21 37.56
C ARG A 306 28.71 -10.85 36.90
N GLU A 307 28.38 -9.81 37.66
CA GLU A 307 28.56 -8.37 37.42
C GLU A 307 30.02 -7.85 37.35
N ALA A 308 30.13 -6.72 36.60
CA ALA A 308 31.04 -5.55 36.72
C ALA A 308 32.56 -5.74 36.51
N PRO A 309 33.39 -4.71 36.15
CA PRO A 309 33.18 -3.25 36.26
C PRO A 309 33.65 -2.38 35.04
N PRO A 310 33.52 -1.03 35.06
CA PRO A 310 34.03 -0.13 34.03
C PRO A 310 35.37 0.53 34.42
N PRO A 311 36.21 0.93 33.44
CA PRO A 311 37.02 2.17 33.63
C PRO A 311 37.35 2.91 32.31
N PRO A 312 38.03 4.08 32.33
CA PRO A 312 37.99 5.17 33.31
C PRO A 312 37.81 6.57 32.65
N LYS A 313 37.62 7.59 33.51
CA LYS A 313 37.80 9.00 33.21
C LYS A 313 39.22 9.43 33.60
N GLU A 314 39.91 10.16 32.73
CA GLU A 314 41.04 11.07 33.06
C GLU A 314 40.79 12.35 32.24
N ALA A 315 40.48 13.50 32.85
CA ALA A 315 41.32 14.42 33.61
C ALA A 315 42.11 15.38 32.70
N ALA A 316 41.99 16.67 33.05
CA ALA A 316 42.39 17.85 32.30
C ALA A 316 43.91 17.99 32.10
N ALA A 317 44.29 18.62 31.00
CA ALA A 317 45.57 19.29 30.85
C ALA A 317 45.38 20.61 30.09
N GLU A 318 45.59 21.71 30.82
CA GLU A 318 45.73 23.07 30.31
C GLU A 318 47.13 23.22 29.69
N LYS A 319 47.21 23.75 28.45
CA LYS A 319 48.44 24.29 27.88
C LYS A 319 48.12 25.47 26.97
N VAL A 320 48.52 26.64 27.44
CA VAL A 320 48.72 27.87 26.66
C VAL A 320 50.05 27.72 25.92
N ASP A 321 50.05 27.87 24.60
CA ASP A 321 51.18 28.50 23.92
C ASP A 321 50.74 29.09 22.57
N GLY A 322 51.22 30.30 22.29
CA GLY A 322 50.84 31.12 21.14
C GLY A 322 51.84 31.03 20.00
N SER A 323 51.33 30.94 18.76
CA SER A 323 51.96 31.45 17.53
C SER A 323 51.01 31.27 16.33
N PRO A 324 51.09 32.12 15.29
CA PRO A 324 49.95 32.47 14.45
C PRO A 324 49.57 31.39 13.43
N GLN A 325 48.27 31.08 13.38
CA GLN A 325 47.63 30.23 12.38
C GLN A 325 47.73 30.85 10.97
N PRO A 326 48.03 30.07 9.91
CA PRO A 326 47.71 30.49 8.55
C PRO A 326 46.17 30.53 8.43
N GLN A 327 45.64 31.65 7.94
CA GLN A 327 44.22 31.83 7.67
C GLN A 327 43.69 30.67 6.80
N PRO A 328 42.61 29.97 7.21
CA PRO A 328 41.84 29.18 6.27
C PRO A 328 41.10 30.16 5.36
N GLN A 329 41.27 30.02 4.04
CA GLN A 329 40.41 30.65 3.06
C GLN A 329 38.96 30.33 3.40
N ALA A 330 38.09 31.35 3.41
CA ALA A 330 36.66 31.18 3.66
C ALA A 330 36.04 30.30 2.57
N GLU A 331 35.91 28.99 2.83
CA GLU A 331 35.10 28.09 2.02
C GLU A 331 33.62 28.49 2.18
N LEU A 332 33.04 29.09 1.14
CA LEU A 332 31.61 29.35 1.07
C LEU A 332 30.82 28.02 1.14
N ARG A 333 30.32 27.68 2.33
CA ARG A 333 29.55 26.43 2.55
C ARG A 333 28.10 26.61 2.14
N LEU A 334 27.75 26.02 0.99
CA LEU A 334 26.39 25.96 0.46
C LEU A 334 25.52 25.04 1.35
N ARG A 335 24.68 25.62 2.23
CA ARG A 335 23.73 24.85 3.06
C ARG A 335 22.43 24.62 2.29
N LEU A 336 22.13 23.36 2.00
CA LEU A 336 20.86 22.95 1.41
C LEU A 336 19.70 23.20 2.40
N PRO A 337 18.48 23.55 1.93
CA PRO A 337 17.32 23.71 2.79
C PRO A 337 17.04 22.45 3.63
N ALA A 338 16.59 22.62 4.87
CA ALA A 338 16.28 21.51 5.78
C ALA A 338 15.26 20.54 5.15
N GLU A 339 15.60 19.25 5.10
CA GLU A 339 14.69 18.21 4.63
C GLU A 339 13.45 18.11 5.52
N ILE A 340 12.28 17.85 4.94
CA ILE A 340 11.06 17.60 5.72
C ILE A 340 11.20 16.22 6.35
N ASP A 341 11.48 16.19 7.67
CA ASP A 341 11.60 14.96 8.45
C ASP A 341 10.30 14.13 8.44
N TRP A 342 10.46 12.80 8.49
CA TRP A 342 9.39 11.80 8.48
C TRP A 342 8.26 12.07 9.50
N ASP A 343 8.60 12.65 10.65
CA ASP A 343 7.64 12.95 11.72
C ASP A 343 6.77 14.18 11.44
N ARG A 344 7.27 15.08 10.59
CA ARG A 344 6.55 16.28 10.12
C ARG A 344 5.59 16.00 8.96
N LEU A 345 5.54 14.75 8.47
CA LEU A 345 4.65 14.31 7.40
C LEU A 345 3.34 13.70 7.95
N ASP A 346 2.22 14.13 7.38
CA ASP A 346 0.93 13.45 7.42
C ASP A 346 1.00 12.21 6.51
N LYS A 347 1.24 11.06 7.14
CA LYS A 347 1.48 9.78 6.47
C LYS A 347 0.29 9.34 5.63
N TRP A 348 -0.94 9.64 6.07
CA TRP A 348 -2.15 9.28 5.31
C TRP A 348 -2.25 10.07 4.01
N ARG A 349 -2.12 11.40 4.10
CA ARG A 349 -2.08 12.27 2.92
C ARG A 349 -0.94 11.87 1.99
N PHE A 350 0.23 11.57 2.55
CA PHE A 350 1.41 11.14 1.79
C PHE A 350 1.17 9.85 1.00
N PHE A 351 0.64 8.80 1.61
CA PHE A 351 0.42 7.53 0.91
C PHE A 351 -0.73 7.58 -0.10
N VAL A 352 -1.84 8.26 0.21
CA VAL A 352 -2.99 8.36 -0.70
C VAL A 352 -2.69 9.25 -1.90
N LEU A 353 -2.18 10.47 -1.66
CA LEU A 353 -1.80 11.38 -2.73
C LEU A 353 -0.63 10.78 -3.53
N GLY A 354 0.29 10.09 -2.87
CA GLY A 354 1.39 9.37 -3.51
C GLY A 354 0.87 8.28 -4.45
N ALA A 355 -0.02 7.41 -3.99
CA ALA A 355 -0.61 6.36 -4.82
C ALA A 355 -1.32 6.94 -6.05
N GLY A 356 -2.10 8.01 -5.88
CA GLY A 356 -2.77 8.71 -6.98
C GLY A 356 -1.79 9.33 -7.98
N LEU A 357 -0.85 10.13 -7.50
CA LEU A 357 0.14 10.84 -8.34
C LEU A 357 1.05 9.86 -9.08
N PHE A 358 1.62 8.85 -8.41
CA PHE A 358 2.47 7.86 -9.07
C PHE A 358 1.71 6.99 -10.08
N SER A 359 0.43 6.70 -9.83
CA SER A 359 -0.42 6.00 -10.81
C SER A 359 -0.74 6.87 -12.03
N ALA A 360 -1.00 8.16 -11.83
CA ALA A 360 -1.22 9.11 -12.92
C ALA A 360 0.02 9.26 -13.81
N VAL A 361 1.20 9.38 -13.21
CA VAL A 361 2.48 9.45 -13.92
C VAL A 361 2.75 8.15 -14.69
N SER A 362 2.51 7.00 -14.05
CA SER A 362 2.66 5.69 -14.71
C SER A 362 1.71 5.57 -15.90
N THR A 363 0.48 6.07 -15.78
CA THR A 363 -0.51 6.10 -16.88
C THR A 363 0.00 6.96 -18.03
N ALA A 364 0.48 8.18 -17.75
CA ALA A 364 0.96 9.12 -18.77
C ALA A 364 2.17 8.59 -19.56
N LEU A 365 3.06 7.84 -18.90
CA LEU A 365 4.29 7.33 -19.51
C LEU A 365 4.12 5.95 -20.18
N TYR A 366 3.02 5.25 -19.91
CA TYR A 366 2.81 3.89 -20.40
C TYR A 366 2.79 3.75 -21.94
N PRO A 367 2.24 4.70 -22.73
CA PRO A 367 2.32 4.65 -24.18
C PRO A 367 3.75 4.55 -24.73
N ALA A 368 4.70 5.24 -24.09
CA ALA A 368 6.11 5.17 -24.47
C ALA A 368 6.73 3.79 -24.19
N VAL A 369 6.28 3.11 -23.12
CA VAL A 369 6.69 1.74 -22.78
C VAL A 369 6.19 0.75 -23.83
N VAL A 370 4.93 0.87 -24.28
CA VAL A 370 4.39 0.01 -25.35
C VAL A 370 5.14 0.23 -26.66
N LEU A 371 5.36 1.49 -27.03
CA LEU A 371 6.07 1.86 -28.26
C LEU A 371 7.51 1.34 -28.26
N LYS A 372 8.23 1.52 -27.14
CA LYS A 372 9.56 0.92 -26.89
C LYS A 372 9.52 -0.59 -27.15
N THR A 373 8.63 -1.30 -26.46
CA THR A 373 8.60 -2.76 -26.43
C THR A 373 8.32 -3.33 -27.82
N ARG A 374 7.40 -2.71 -28.59
CA ARG A 374 7.11 -3.12 -29.97
C ARG A 374 8.27 -2.89 -30.92
N LEU A 375 9.01 -1.79 -30.77
CA LEU A 375 10.21 -1.51 -31.58
C LEU A 375 11.36 -2.49 -31.27
N GLN A 376 11.50 -2.92 -30.02
CA GLN A 376 12.54 -3.89 -29.61
C GLN A 376 12.34 -5.28 -30.21
N VAL A 377 11.08 -5.69 -30.40
CA VAL A 377 10.72 -7.02 -30.94
C VAL A 377 10.34 -6.99 -32.42
N ALA A 378 10.38 -5.82 -33.07
CA ALA A 378 9.98 -5.69 -34.48
C ALA A 378 10.85 -6.59 -35.38
N PRO A 379 10.23 -7.38 -36.28
CA PRO A 379 10.96 -8.20 -37.23
C PRO A 379 11.69 -7.32 -38.27
N PRO A 380 12.72 -7.87 -38.95
CA PRO A 380 13.36 -7.19 -40.06
C PRO A 380 12.33 -6.89 -41.17
N PRO A 381 12.41 -5.72 -41.85
CA PRO A 381 11.48 -5.38 -42.92
C PRO A 381 11.59 -6.39 -44.07
N ALA A 382 10.46 -7.03 -44.42
CA ALA A 382 10.45 -8.16 -45.35
C ALA A 382 10.84 -7.79 -46.79
N HIS A 383 10.71 -6.52 -47.22
CA HIS A 383 10.88 -6.11 -48.64
C HIS A 383 11.51 -4.72 -48.85
N ALA A 384 12.33 -4.20 -47.93
CA ALA A 384 13.00 -2.92 -48.13
C ALA A 384 14.49 -3.13 -48.38
N ALA A 385 15.03 -2.47 -49.42
CA ALA A 385 16.45 -2.40 -49.72
C ALA A 385 17.26 -2.08 -48.45
N ALA A 386 18.51 -2.55 -48.40
CA ALA A 386 19.46 -2.44 -47.29
C ALA A 386 19.73 -1.01 -46.76
N SER A 387 19.07 0.02 -47.31
CA SER A 387 19.17 1.44 -46.98
C SER A 387 17.96 2.02 -46.23
N SER A 388 16.91 1.23 -45.92
CA SER A 388 15.78 1.76 -45.14
C SER A 388 16.14 1.89 -43.65
N LEU A 389 16.17 3.13 -43.15
CA LEU A 389 16.32 3.42 -41.72
C LEU A 389 15.28 2.65 -40.90
N PRO A 390 15.61 2.23 -39.66
CA PRO A 390 14.64 1.60 -38.77
C PRO A 390 13.38 2.48 -38.65
N PRO A 391 12.17 1.87 -38.56
CA PRO A 391 10.94 2.64 -38.48
C PRO A 391 11.03 3.65 -37.33
N SER A 392 10.84 4.92 -37.65
CA SER A 392 10.87 5.98 -36.66
C SER A 392 9.80 5.72 -35.59
N ALA A 393 10.07 6.12 -34.35
CA ALA A 393 9.12 5.95 -33.26
C ALA A 393 7.76 6.60 -33.59
N ALA A 394 7.77 7.72 -34.31
CA ALA A 394 6.57 8.38 -34.83
C ALA A 394 5.82 7.51 -35.85
N ALA A 395 6.52 6.92 -36.83
CA ALA A 395 5.90 6.04 -37.82
C ALA A 395 5.25 4.81 -37.16
N ALA A 396 5.93 4.20 -36.18
CA ALA A 396 5.39 3.09 -35.42
C ALA A 396 4.17 3.51 -34.57
N ALA A 397 4.20 4.67 -33.92
CA ALA A 397 3.06 5.19 -33.17
C ALA A 397 1.86 5.49 -34.08
N THR A 398 2.07 6.11 -35.24
CA THR A 398 1.02 6.35 -36.23
C THR A 398 0.43 5.05 -36.76
N ALA A 399 1.26 4.04 -37.01
CA ALA A 399 0.80 2.72 -37.43
C ALA A 399 -0.13 2.09 -36.38
N ILE A 400 0.27 2.07 -35.10
CA ILE A 400 -0.53 1.54 -33.99
C ILE A 400 -1.86 2.29 -33.89
N LEU A 401 -1.82 3.62 -33.93
CA LEU A 401 -3.01 4.45 -33.82
C LEU A 401 -4.02 4.17 -34.95
N ARG A 402 -3.52 3.97 -36.18
CA ARG A 402 -4.36 3.69 -37.35
C ARG A 402 -4.88 2.25 -37.40
N SER A 403 -4.08 1.25 -37.00
CA SER A 403 -4.44 -0.16 -37.14
C SER A 403 -5.18 -0.73 -35.92
N GLU A 404 -4.89 -0.24 -34.72
CA GLU A 404 -5.36 -0.83 -33.46
C GLU A 404 -6.06 0.17 -32.54
N GLY A 405 -5.93 1.46 -32.80
CA GLY A 405 -6.56 2.53 -32.03
C GLY A 405 -5.78 2.94 -30.78
N PRO A 406 -6.24 4.00 -30.08
CA PRO A 406 -5.53 4.61 -28.95
C PRO A 406 -5.41 3.68 -27.73
N LEU A 407 -6.36 2.76 -27.52
CA LEU A 407 -6.32 1.81 -26.40
C LEU A 407 -5.19 0.79 -26.53
N ALA A 408 -4.62 0.58 -27.72
CA ALA A 408 -3.50 -0.32 -27.93
C ALA A 408 -2.24 0.10 -27.15
N PHE A 409 -2.07 1.41 -26.91
CA PHE A 409 -0.98 1.97 -26.11
C PHE A 409 -1.07 1.64 -24.61
N TYR A 410 -2.18 1.05 -24.15
CA TYR A 410 -2.39 0.68 -22.74
C TYR A 410 -2.49 -0.83 -22.51
N ARG A 411 -2.15 -1.65 -23.51
CA ARG A 411 -2.14 -3.11 -23.35
C ARG A 411 -1.12 -3.54 -22.30
N GLY A 412 -1.58 -4.35 -21.34
CA GLY A 412 -0.77 -4.82 -20.21
C GLY A 412 -0.66 -3.86 -19.03
N PHE A 413 -1.28 -2.66 -19.10
CA PHE A 413 -1.15 -1.63 -18.07
C PHE A 413 -1.67 -2.12 -16.71
N ALA A 414 -2.86 -2.70 -16.69
CA ALA A 414 -3.47 -3.25 -15.48
C ALA A 414 -2.59 -4.32 -14.81
N THR A 415 -1.97 -5.20 -15.60
CA THR A 415 -1.04 -6.22 -15.09
C THR A 415 0.21 -5.59 -14.50
N SER A 416 0.81 -4.61 -15.20
CA SER A 416 1.99 -3.89 -14.73
C SER A 416 1.72 -3.14 -13.41
N LEU A 417 0.58 -2.46 -13.32
CA LEU A 417 0.17 -1.72 -12.12
C LEU A 417 -0.02 -2.65 -10.92
N ALA A 418 -0.68 -3.80 -11.11
CA ALA A 418 -0.91 -4.79 -10.05
C ALA A 418 0.39 -5.34 -9.44
N GLY A 419 1.43 -5.53 -10.25
CA GLY A 419 2.74 -6.03 -9.77
C GLY A 419 3.66 -4.96 -9.18
N THR A 420 3.42 -3.68 -9.47
CA THR A 420 4.35 -2.60 -9.10
C THR A 420 4.43 -2.39 -7.59
N VAL A 421 3.29 -2.42 -6.90
CA VAL A 421 3.22 -2.18 -5.44
C VAL A 421 3.97 -3.27 -4.64
N PRO A 422 3.67 -4.58 -4.81
CA PRO A 422 4.38 -5.62 -4.07
C PRO A 422 5.88 -5.70 -4.42
N ALA A 423 6.25 -5.47 -5.68
CA ALA A 423 7.67 -5.47 -6.09
C ALA A 423 8.46 -4.35 -5.41
N ARG A 424 7.88 -3.15 -5.27
CA ARG A 424 8.51 -2.02 -4.56
C ARG A 424 8.64 -2.27 -3.06
N ALA A 425 7.63 -2.88 -2.44
CA ALA A 425 7.69 -3.25 -1.03
C ALA A 425 8.84 -4.24 -0.76
N LEU A 426 8.97 -5.28 -1.59
CA LEU A 426 10.08 -6.23 -1.50
C LEU A 426 11.44 -5.58 -1.76
N TYR A 427 11.53 -4.67 -2.75
CA TYR A 427 12.76 -3.92 -3.02
C TYR A 427 13.24 -3.17 -1.78
N MET A 428 12.36 -2.35 -1.17
CA MET A 428 12.72 -1.55 0.00
C MET A 428 13.04 -2.41 1.22
N GLY A 429 12.23 -3.45 1.47
CA GLY A 429 12.46 -4.36 2.60
C GLY A 429 13.82 -5.07 2.51
N ALA A 430 14.16 -5.61 1.33
CA ALA A 430 15.44 -6.27 1.12
C ALA A 430 16.62 -5.29 1.12
N LEU A 431 16.43 -4.05 0.62
CA LEU A 431 17.44 -3.00 0.67
C LEU A 431 17.81 -2.66 2.13
N GLU A 432 16.82 -2.36 2.97
CA GLU A 432 17.05 -1.98 4.37
C GLU A 432 17.57 -3.14 5.23
N ALA A 433 17.00 -4.34 5.06
CA ALA A 433 17.45 -5.53 5.79
C ALA A 433 18.91 -5.89 5.46
N THR A 434 19.29 -5.82 4.19
CA THR A 434 20.67 -6.14 3.78
C THR A 434 21.65 -5.05 4.20
N ARG A 435 21.26 -3.77 4.09
CA ARG A 435 22.12 -2.66 4.50
C ARG A 435 22.39 -2.66 6.01
N SER A 436 21.35 -2.95 6.82
CA SER A 436 21.45 -3.05 8.27
C SER A 436 22.27 -4.27 8.75
N ALA A 437 22.31 -5.35 7.97
CA ALA A 437 23.16 -6.52 8.28
C ALA A 437 24.62 -6.33 7.81
N VAL A 438 24.84 -5.84 6.59
CA VAL A 438 26.19 -5.80 5.96
C VAL A 438 27.03 -4.63 6.47
N GLY A 439 26.44 -3.47 6.75
CA GLY A 439 27.17 -2.28 7.22
C GLY A 439 27.94 -2.53 8.53
N PRO A 440 27.26 -2.94 9.62
CA PRO A 440 27.91 -3.25 10.89
C PRO A 440 28.91 -4.41 10.80
N THR A 441 28.59 -5.44 10.00
CA THR A 441 29.47 -6.61 9.82
C THR A 441 30.76 -6.25 9.09
N ALA A 442 30.69 -5.40 8.05
CA ALA A 442 31.89 -4.95 7.33
C ALA A 442 32.80 -4.08 8.21
N LEU A 443 32.23 -3.24 9.07
CA LEU A 443 32.98 -2.48 10.08
C LEU A 443 33.63 -3.41 11.12
N ALA A 444 32.90 -4.44 11.58
CA ALA A 444 33.42 -5.43 12.52
C ALA A 444 34.58 -6.27 11.95
N LEU A 445 34.66 -6.40 10.61
CA LEU A 445 35.76 -7.04 9.89
C LEU A 445 36.94 -6.09 9.60
N GLY A 446 36.91 -4.85 10.10
CA GLY A 446 38.00 -3.88 9.96
C GLY A 446 38.00 -3.09 8.65
N ALA A 447 36.91 -3.08 7.88
CA ALA A 447 36.82 -2.27 6.67
C ALA A 447 36.69 -0.77 7.02
N PRO A 448 37.40 0.14 6.31
CA PRO A 448 37.20 1.58 6.44
C PRO A 448 35.74 1.97 6.18
N GLU A 449 35.22 2.97 6.89
CA GLU A 449 33.82 3.41 6.81
C GLU A 449 33.31 3.65 5.37
N PRO A 450 34.08 4.27 4.44
CA PRO A 450 33.65 4.42 3.06
C PRO A 450 33.51 3.08 2.32
N VAL A 451 34.40 2.12 2.61
CA VAL A 451 34.40 0.78 2.00
C VAL A 451 33.26 -0.05 2.56
N ALA A 452 33.03 0.00 3.89
CA ALA A 452 31.91 -0.67 4.53
C ALA A 452 30.56 -0.16 4.03
N SER A 453 30.41 1.17 3.89
CA SER A 453 29.20 1.80 3.35
C SER A 453 28.98 1.45 1.87
N ALA A 454 30.04 1.46 1.05
CA ALA A 454 29.97 1.05 -0.36
C ALA A 454 29.62 -0.43 -0.52
N ALA A 455 30.23 -1.31 0.27
CA ALA A 455 29.94 -2.75 0.25
C ALA A 455 28.50 -3.04 0.70
N ALA A 456 28.04 -2.39 1.77
CA ALA A 456 26.65 -2.49 2.24
C ALA A 456 25.66 -1.98 1.19
N GLY A 457 25.94 -0.86 0.54
CA GLY A 457 25.12 -0.32 -0.54
C GLY A 457 25.06 -1.26 -1.76
N ALA A 458 26.19 -1.82 -2.17
CA ALA A 458 26.26 -2.75 -3.31
C ALA A 458 25.53 -4.07 -3.02
N ALA A 459 25.77 -4.68 -1.86
CA ALA A 459 25.11 -5.90 -1.43
C ALA A 459 23.60 -5.70 -1.28
N ALA A 460 23.18 -4.59 -0.65
CA ALA A 460 21.79 -4.25 -0.49
C ALA A 460 21.09 -3.98 -1.82
N GLY A 461 21.73 -3.25 -2.74
CA GLY A 461 21.19 -2.99 -4.07
C GLY A 461 20.98 -4.28 -4.87
N LEU A 462 21.92 -5.22 -4.79
CA LEU A 462 21.79 -6.52 -5.45
C LEU A 462 20.68 -7.37 -4.83
N ALA A 463 20.65 -7.49 -3.50
CA ALA A 463 19.62 -8.24 -2.79
C ALA A 463 18.21 -7.67 -3.05
N ALA A 464 18.07 -6.35 -3.02
CA ALA A 464 16.83 -5.65 -3.36
C ALA A 464 16.39 -5.90 -4.80
N ALA A 465 17.32 -5.85 -5.76
CA ALA A 465 17.03 -6.15 -7.15
C ALA A 465 16.53 -7.59 -7.32
N VAL A 466 17.21 -8.57 -6.73
CA VAL A 466 16.81 -9.99 -6.81
C VAL A 466 15.43 -10.19 -6.20
N ALA A 467 15.20 -9.70 -4.98
CA ALA A 467 13.93 -9.85 -4.26
C ALA A 467 12.76 -9.23 -5.04
N ALA A 468 12.93 -8.02 -5.58
CA ALA A 468 11.90 -7.37 -6.38
C ALA A 468 11.60 -8.14 -7.68
N GLN A 469 12.63 -8.70 -8.33
CA GLN A 469 12.46 -9.43 -9.58
C GLN A 469 11.69 -10.74 -9.44
N VAL A 470 11.63 -11.35 -8.25
CA VAL A 470 10.83 -12.56 -7.98
C VAL A 470 9.34 -12.31 -8.26
N VAL A 471 8.85 -11.12 -7.93
CA VAL A 471 7.46 -10.71 -8.19
C VAL A 471 7.32 -9.97 -9.51
N TRP A 472 8.32 -9.16 -9.88
CA TRP A 472 8.24 -8.32 -11.07
C TRP A 472 8.37 -9.12 -12.37
N THR A 473 9.22 -10.14 -12.44
CA THR A 473 9.49 -10.88 -13.70
C THR A 473 8.24 -11.53 -14.28
N PRO A 474 7.40 -12.27 -13.52
CA PRO A 474 6.14 -12.82 -14.02
C PRO A 474 5.19 -11.76 -14.57
N VAL A 475 5.07 -10.64 -13.86
CA VAL A 475 4.22 -9.51 -14.25
C VAL A 475 4.73 -8.89 -15.54
N ASP A 476 6.03 -8.67 -15.64
CA ASP A 476 6.70 -8.09 -16.80
C ASP A 476 6.58 -8.99 -18.03
N VAL A 477 6.76 -10.31 -17.90
CA VAL A 477 6.56 -11.28 -19.01
C VAL A 477 5.13 -11.20 -19.55
N ILE A 478 4.12 -11.20 -18.67
CA ILE A 478 2.72 -11.12 -19.08
C ILE A 478 2.42 -9.77 -19.74
N SER A 479 2.83 -8.67 -19.12
CA SER A 479 2.63 -7.32 -19.64
C SER A 479 3.28 -7.14 -21.01
N GLN A 480 4.55 -7.54 -21.17
CA GLN A 480 5.25 -7.40 -22.45
C GLN A 480 4.62 -8.24 -23.56
N ARG A 481 4.22 -9.49 -23.28
CA ARG A 481 3.48 -10.32 -24.25
C ARG A 481 2.15 -9.68 -24.67
N LEU A 482 1.47 -8.96 -23.77
CA LEU A 482 0.29 -8.17 -24.12
C LEU A 482 0.61 -6.92 -24.96
N MET A 483 1.72 -6.23 -24.68
CA MET A 483 2.15 -5.01 -25.38
C MET A 483 2.49 -5.27 -26.84
N VAL A 484 3.10 -6.42 -27.15
CA VAL A 484 3.60 -6.74 -28.50
C VAL A 484 2.54 -7.34 -29.43
N GLN A 485 1.34 -7.63 -28.91
CA GLN A 485 0.22 -8.09 -29.73
C GLN A 485 -0.10 -7.05 -30.81
N GLY A 486 -0.26 -7.49 -32.06
CA GLY A 486 -0.50 -6.61 -33.21
C GLY A 486 0.73 -6.41 -34.10
N ASN A 487 1.94 -6.74 -33.59
CA ASN A 487 3.07 -7.01 -34.48
C ASN A 487 2.82 -8.31 -35.26
N PRO A 488 3.40 -8.48 -36.46
CA PRO A 488 3.40 -9.74 -37.22
C PRO A 488 4.32 -10.79 -36.55
N CYS A 489 4.05 -11.08 -35.27
CA CYS A 489 4.74 -12.07 -34.47
C CYS A 489 3.77 -13.24 -34.23
N PRO A 490 4.19 -14.50 -34.38
CA PRO A 490 3.32 -15.68 -34.21
C PRO A 490 2.75 -15.89 -32.79
N ALA A 491 3.07 -15.02 -31.83
CA ALA A 491 2.65 -15.16 -30.44
C ALA A 491 1.12 -15.26 -30.33
N SER A 492 0.64 -16.22 -29.55
CA SER A 492 -0.78 -16.45 -29.30
C SER A 492 -1.49 -15.16 -28.90
N ARG A 493 -2.66 -14.90 -29.50
CA ARG A 493 -3.50 -13.76 -29.07
C ARG A 493 -4.02 -14.00 -27.65
N TYR A 494 -3.81 -13.02 -26.79
CA TYR A 494 -4.22 -12.97 -25.40
C TYR A 494 -5.36 -11.97 -25.22
N ARG A 495 -6.45 -12.40 -24.58
CA ARG A 495 -7.62 -11.55 -24.29
C ARG A 495 -7.36 -10.58 -23.12
N GLY A 496 -6.37 -10.87 -22.27
CA GLY A 496 -5.98 -10.06 -21.12
C GLY A 496 -4.90 -10.74 -20.27
N GLY A 497 -4.53 -10.13 -19.13
CA GLY A 497 -3.46 -10.64 -18.26
C GLY A 497 -3.70 -12.02 -17.67
N LEU A 498 -4.94 -12.31 -17.24
CA LEU A 498 -5.29 -13.64 -16.70
C LEU A 498 -5.29 -14.73 -17.78
N ASP A 499 -5.74 -14.40 -18.99
CA ASP A 499 -5.69 -15.32 -20.14
C ASP A 499 -4.25 -15.60 -20.55
N ALA A 500 -3.39 -14.58 -20.57
CA ALA A 500 -1.96 -14.73 -20.80
C ALA A 500 -1.28 -15.59 -19.74
N PHE A 501 -1.55 -15.34 -18.45
CA PHE A 501 -1.04 -16.17 -17.35
C PHE A 501 -1.40 -17.65 -17.55
N ARG A 502 -2.69 -17.96 -17.78
CA ARG A 502 -3.15 -19.36 -17.94
C ARG A 502 -2.51 -20.03 -19.15
N LYS A 503 -2.45 -19.35 -20.30
CA LYS A 503 -1.85 -19.89 -21.52
C LYS A 503 -0.36 -20.13 -21.39
N ILE A 504 0.38 -19.22 -20.76
CA ILE A 504 1.82 -19.37 -20.53
C ILE A 504 2.09 -20.54 -19.57
N VAL A 505 1.34 -20.65 -18.48
CA VAL A 505 1.49 -21.75 -17.53
C VAL A 505 1.11 -23.09 -18.16
N ALA A 506 0.09 -23.14 -19.02
CA ALA A 506 -0.29 -24.34 -19.74
C ALA A 506 0.76 -24.78 -20.79
N ALA A 507 1.44 -23.83 -21.44
CA ALA A 507 2.42 -24.13 -22.49
C ALA A 507 3.83 -24.42 -21.96
N ASP A 508 4.34 -23.57 -21.04
CA ASP A 508 5.74 -23.56 -20.59
C ASP A 508 5.88 -23.83 -19.08
N GLY A 509 4.78 -24.10 -18.37
CA GLY A 509 4.75 -24.21 -16.91
C GLY A 509 5.10 -22.90 -16.19
N LEU A 510 5.41 -23.01 -14.89
CA LEU A 510 5.84 -21.86 -14.09
C LEU A 510 7.16 -21.25 -14.58
N ARG A 511 8.02 -22.04 -15.23
CA ARG A 511 9.29 -21.57 -15.79
C ARG A 511 9.07 -20.56 -16.93
N GLY A 512 7.96 -20.65 -17.66
CA GLY A 512 7.58 -19.68 -18.68
C GLY A 512 7.38 -18.25 -18.14
N LEU A 513 6.88 -18.11 -16.91
CA LEU A 513 6.69 -16.82 -16.25
C LEU A 513 8.01 -16.16 -15.80
N TYR A 514 9.05 -16.97 -15.57
CA TYR A 514 10.38 -16.51 -15.16
C TYR A 514 11.38 -16.47 -16.32
N ARG A 515 10.89 -16.51 -17.56
CA ARG A 515 11.71 -16.42 -18.75
C ARG A 515 12.48 -15.09 -18.75
N GLY A 516 13.80 -15.15 -18.90
CA GLY A 516 14.65 -13.95 -18.87
C GLY A 516 14.89 -13.37 -17.46
N PHE A 517 14.61 -14.10 -16.37
CA PHE A 517 14.86 -13.64 -14.99
C PHE A 517 16.32 -13.19 -14.77
N GLY A 518 17.31 -14.01 -15.16
CA GLY A 518 18.72 -13.65 -15.02
C GLY A 518 19.10 -12.40 -15.84
N MET A 519 18.60 -12.31 -17.07
CA MET A 519 18.78 -11.10 -17.90
C MET A 519 18.08 -9.87 -17.33
N SER A 520 16.97 -10.06 -16.62
CA SER A 520 16.27 -8.98 -15.92
C SER A 520 17.16 -8.41 -14.81
N ILE A 521 17.71 -9.26 -13.94
CA ILE A 521 18.68 -8.82 -12.92
C ILE A 521 19.86 -8.08 -13.56
N LEU A 522 20.44 -8.65 -14.61
CA LEU A 522 21.57 -8.07 -15.33
C LEU A 522 21.23 -6.75 -16.04
N THR A 523 19.96 -6.48 -16.32
CA THR A 523 19.52 -5.20 -16.88
C THR A 523 19.31 -4.15 -15.79
N TYR A 524 18.61 -4.51 -14.71
CA TYR A 524 18.20 -3.56 -13.68
C TYR A 524 19.33 -3.15 -12.74
N ALA A 525 20.20 -4.09 -12.33
CA ALA A 525 21.28 -3.75 -11.39
C ALA A 525 22.28 -2.73 -11.98
N PRO A 526 22.80 -2.90 -13.21
CA PRO A 526 23.63 -1.87 -13.85
C PRO A 526 22.86 -0.58 -14.13
N SER A 527 21.56 -0.67 -14.47
CA SER A 527 20.72 0.51 -14.70
C SER A 527 20.66 1.38 -13.44
N ASN A 528 20.41 0.77 -12.28
CA ASN A 528 20.37 1.49 -11.01
C ASN A 528 21.74 2.08 -10.64
N ALA A 529 22.83 1.33 -10.84
CA ALA A 529 24.18 1.82 -10.57
C ALA A 529 24.54 3.05 -11.42
N VAL A 530 24.30 2.99 -12.74
CA VAL A 530 24.51 4.12 -13.64
C VAL A 530 23.62 5.30 -13.24
N TRP A 531 22.36 5.05 -12.89
CA TRP A 531 21.43 6.09 -12.48
C TRP A 531 21.95 6.86 -11.26
N TRP A 532 22.30 6.17 -10.15
CA TRP A 532 22.80 6.83 -8.94
C TRP A 532 24.14 7.54 -9.15
N ALA A 533 25.04 6.95 -9.93
CA ALA A 533 26.33 7.55 -10.26
C ALA A 533 26.16 8.84 -11.08
N THR A 534 25.38 8.78 -12.17
CA THR A 534 25.10 9.95 -13.01
C THR A 534 24.33 11.01 -12.22
N TYR A 535 23.33 10.63 -11.43
CA TYR A 535 22.57 11.56 -10.60
C TYR A 535 23.47 12.34 -9.63
N SER A 536 24.36 11.63 -8.92
CA SER A 536 25.29 12.22 -7.97
C SER A 536 26.30 13.15 -8.64
N LEU A 537 26.82 12.75 -9.80
CA LEU A 537 27.75 13.57 -10.58
C LEU A 537 27.06 14.83 -11.14
N SER A 538 25.89 14.67 -11.75
CA SER A 538 25.09 15.79 -12.27
C SER A 538 24.76 16.80 -11.17
N GLN A 539 24.34 16.35 -9.98
CA GLN A 539 24.09 17.26 -8.86
C GLN A 539 25.35 18.03 -8.47
N LYS A 540 26.49 17.35 -8.28
CA LYS A 540 27.75 18.00 -7.91
C LYS A 540 28.17 19.04 -8.94
N THR A 541 28.16 18.68 -10.22
CA THR A 541 28.56 19.58 -11.31
C THR A 541 27.63 20.80 -11.42
N ILE A 542 26.31 20.61 -11.35
CA ILE A 542 25.34 21.70 -11.45
C ILE A 542 25.44 22.63 -10.25
N TRP A 543 25.58 22.09 -9.03
CA TRP A 543 25.76 22.91 -7.83
C TRP A 543 27.08 23.67 -7.81
N SER A 544 28.18 23.06 -8.26
CA SER A 544 29.46 23.77 -8.44
C SER A 544 29.33 24.91 -9.45
N GLY A 545 28.64 24.70 -10.57
CA GLY A 545 28.41 25.74 -11.57
C GLY A 545 27.51 26.89 -11.08
N ILE A 546 26.44 26.57 -10.35
CA ILE A 546 25.54 27.56 -9.74
C ILE A 546 26.26 28.37 -8.65
N GLY A 547 27.11 27.72 -7.86
CA GLY A 547 27.96 28.39 -6.87
C GLY A 547 28.86 29.46 -7.51
N CYS A 548 29.50 29.13 -8.63
CA CYS A 548 30.31 30.10 -9.39
C CYS A 548 29.47 31.26 -9.95
N TYR A 549 28.30 30.98 -10.54
CA TYR A 549 27.42 32.00 -11.11
C TYR A 549 26.83 32.96 -10.06
N LEU A 550 26.45 32.43 -8.88
CA LEU A 550 25.95 33.24 -7.77
C LEU A 550 27.05 34.13 -7.15
N CYS A 551 28.30 33.66 -7.12
CA CYS A 551 29.46 34.49 -6.72
C CYS A 551 29.75 35.63 -7.71
N GLU A 552 29.39 35.47 -8.98
CA GLU A 552 29.72 36.42 -10.05
C GLU A 552 28.64 37.50 -10.28
N TYR A 553 27.34 37.20 -10.03
CA TYR A 553 26.23 38.11 -10.39
C TYR A 553 25.33 38.62 -9.25
N GLY A 554 25.44 38.14 -8.01
CA GLY A 554 24.77 38.77 -6.85
C GLY A 554 23.23 38.87 -6.89
N VAL A 555 22.52 38.04 -7.67
CA VAL A 555 21.05 38.10 -7.80
C VAL A 555 20.40 36.85 -7.18
N GLY A 556 19.56 37.06 -6.15
CA GLY A 556 18.70 36.03 -5.54
C GLY A 556 19.05 35.64 -4.09
N VAL A 557 19.76 36.49 -3.37
CA VAL A 557 20.23 36.25 -1.99
C VAL A 557 19.19 36.74 -0.99
N GLN A 558 18.78 35.87 -0.06
CA GLN A 558 18.14 36.30 1.18
C GLN A 558 19.25 36.28 2.24
N GLU A 559 19.80 37.45 2.57
CA GLU A 559 20.70 37.60 3.72
C GLU A 559 19.91 37.23 4.99
N ILE A 560 20.37 36.19 5.68
CA ILE A 560 19.94 35.92 7.04
C ILE A 560 21.15 36.25 7.90
N ASP A 561 21.05 37.34 8.68
CA ASP A 561 22.02 37.72 9.70
C ASP A 561 22.11 36.62 10.76
N ALA A 562 22.96 35.63 10.53
CA ALA A 562 23.52 34.81 11.58
C ALA A 562 24.73 35.59 12.12
N GLY A 563 24.60 36.14 13.33
CA GLY A 563 25.68 36.85 14.00
C GLY A 563 27.00 36.06 13.98
N GLU A 564 28.10 36.82 13.92
CA GLU A 564 29.50 36.37 13.76
C GLU A 564 29.87 35.84 12.36
N GLY A 565 30.12 36.78 11.44
CA GLY A 565 31.21 36.71 10.46
C GLY A 565 31.16 35.67 9.32
N ASP A 566 30.12 34.87 9.16
CA ASP A 566 30.02 33.84 8.10
C ASP A 566 28.80 34.08 7.18
N SER A 567 29.03 34.65 6.00
CA SER A 567 27.97 34.91 5.00
C SER A 567 27.60 33.61 4.28
N SER A 568 26.58 32.89 4.75
CA SER A 568 26.10 31.65 4.12
C SER A 568 25.00 31.91 3.08
N LEU A 569 25.20 31.47 1.82
CA LEU A 569 24.18 31.52 0.77
C LEU A 569 23.27 30.29 0.83
N GLN A 570 21.95 30.50 0.96
CA GLN A 570 20.94 29.43 0.83
C GLN A 570 20.22 29.52 -0.54
N PRO A 571 20.32 28.51 -1.41
CA PRO A 571 19.59 28.52 -2.67
C PRO A 571 18.08 28.35 -2.43
N GLY A 572 17.28 29.18 -3.12
CA GLY A 572 15.82 29.08 -3.08
C GLY A 572 15.32 27.69 -3.50
N TYR A 573 14.21 27.26 -2.91
CA TYR A 573 13.67 25.90 -3.10
C TYR A 573 13.36 25.54 -4.57
N LYS A 574 12.98 26.54 -5.40
CA LYS A 574 12.70 26.33 -6.83
C LYS A 574 13.98 25.90 -7.57
N THR A 575 15.10 26.53 -7.23
CA THR A 575 16.42 26.19 -7.76
C THR A 575 16.79 24.75 -7.39
N VAL A 576 16.60 24.37 -6.13
CA VAL A 576 16.84 22.99 -5.67
C VAL A 576 16.01 21.98 -6.47
N MET A 577 14.72 22.24 -6.66
CA MET A 577 13.83 21.36 -7.44
C MET A 577 14.25 21.25 -8.92
N VAL A 578 14.67 22.35 -9.55
CA VAL A 578 15.15 22.36 -10.93
C VAL A 578 16.43 21.53 -11.06
N VAL A 579 17.41 21.75 -10.16
CA VAL A 579 18.68 21.00 -10.17
C VAL A 579 18.44 19.50 -9.97
N GLN A 580 17.59 19.14 -9.01
CA GLN A 580 17.21 17.75 -8.77
C GLN A 580 16.49 17.13 -9.97
N GLY A 581 15.57 17.87 -10.60
CA GLY A 581 14.82 17.42 -11.77
C GLY A 581 15.69 17.21 -13.02
N VAL A 582 16.61 18.14 -13.30
CA VAL A 582 17.58 18.05 -14.41
C VAL A 582 18.57 16.91 -14.17
N SER A 583 19.11 16.79 -12.95
CA SER A 583 20.00 15.69 -12.59
C SER A 583 19.31 14.33 -12.74
N ALA A 584 18.03 14.23 -12.34
CA ALA A 584 17.24 13.02 -12.51
C ALA A 584 16.98 12.69 -13.99
N ALA A 585 16.74 13.70 -14.84
CA ALA A 585 16.59 13.50 -16.28
C ALA A 585 17.87 12.97 -16.92
N MET A 586 19.02 13.57 -16.59
CA MET A 586 20.33 13.15 -17.09
C MET A 586 20.66 11.72 -16.66
N ALA A 587 20.39 11.38 -15.39
CA ALA A 587 20.57 10.04 -14.85
C ALA A 587 19.66 9.00 -15.54
N GLY A 588 18.37 9.33 -15.72
CA GLY A 588 17.42 8.49 -16.44
C GLY A 588 17.86 8.21 -17.88
N GLY A 589 18.31 9.24 -18.58
CA GLY A 589 18.78 9.16 -19.95
C GLY A 589 20.08 8.37 -20.12
N ALA A 590 21.08 8.63 -19.28
CA ALA A 590 22.36 7.90 -19.29
C ALA A 590 22.16 6.43 -18.97
N SER A 591 21.35 6.13 -17.94
CA SER A 591 20.97 4.77 -17.59
C SER A 591 20.26 4.05 -18.74
N ALA A 592 19.34 4.73 -19.44
CA ALA A 592 18.63 4.16 -20.58
C ALA A 592 19.58 3.82 -21.74
N LEU A 593 20.53 4.71 -22.03
CA LEU A 593 21.52 4.55 -23.10
C LEU A 593 22.45 3.37 -22.82
N VAL A 594 23.05 3.32 -21.63
CA VAL A 594 24.04 2.29 -21.26
C VAL A 594 23.40 0.90 -21.21
N THR A 595 22.18 0.79 -20.69
CA THR A 595 21.51 -0.51 -20.49
C THR A 595 20.55 -0.88 -21.63
N MET A 596 20.57 -0.15 -22.74
CA MET A 596 19.72 -0.44 -23.90
C MET A 596 19.95 -1.85 -24.48
N PRO A 597 21.20 -2.31 -24.68
CA PRO A 597 21.43 -3.64 -25.24
C PRO A 597 20.88 -4.77 -24.36
N LEU A 598 21.10 -4.68 -23.04
CA LEU A 598 20.67 -5.70 -22.09
C LEU A 598 19.14 -5.82 -22.04
N ASP A 599 18.45 -4.69 -22.03
CA ASP A 599 16.98 -4.62 -22.05
C ASP A 599 16.40 -5.12 -23.37
N THR A 600 17.00 -4.80 -24.51
CA THR A 600 16.54 -5.35 -25.80
C THR A 600 16.67 -6.87 -25.85
N ILE A 601 17.78 -7.42 -25.34
CA ILE A 601 17.98 -8.88 -25.23
C ILE A 601 16.94 -9.49 -24.27
N LYS A 602 16.76 -8.88 -23.09
CA LYS A 602 15.78 -9.29 -22.07
C LYS A 602 14.36 -9.32 -22.66
N THR A 603 13.89 -8.23 -23.26
CA THR A 603 12.54 -8.13 -23.85
C THR A 603 12.31 -9.18 -24.93
N ARG A 604 13.30 -9.41 -25.81
CA ARG A 604 13.19 -10.47 -26.83
C ARG A 604 13.12 -11.85 -26.21
N MET A 605 13.90 -12.13 -25.17
CA MET A 605 13.81 -13.41 -24.47
C MET A 605 12.46 -13.61 -23.78
N GLN A 606 11.86 -12.56 -23.21
CA GLN A 606 10.58 -12.62 -22.51
C GLN A 606 9.38 -12.82 -23.45
N VAL A 607 9.46 -12.24 -24.65
CA VAL A 607 8.33 -12.16 -25.60
C VAL A 607 8.40 -13.20 -26.72
N MET A 608 9.58 -13.46 -27.26
CA MET A 608 9.73 -14.32 -28.43
C MET A 608 9.71 -15.79 -28.01
N ASP A 609 9.02 -16.60 -28.80
CA ASP A 609 9.04 -18.06 -28.67
C ASP A 609 10.17 -18.64 -29.54
N GLY A 610 10.64 -19.85 -29.21
CA GLY A 610 11.72 -20.48 -29.96
C GLY A 610 11.27 -20.89 -31.36
N GLU A 611 12.08 -20.63 -32.39
CA GLU A 611 11.83 -21.17 -33.73
C GLU A 611 12.24 -22.65 -33.78
N GLY A 612 11.37 -23.52 -34.30
CA GLY A 612 11.68 -24.94 -34.52
C GLY A 612 11.89 -25.78 -33.25
N GLY A 613 11.32 -25.38 -32.10
CA GLY A 613 11.47 -26.12 -30.84
C GLY A 613 12.81 -25.90 -30.13
N GLU A 614 13.68 -25.03 -30.65
CA GLU A 614 14.96 -24.74 -30.02
C GLU A 614 14.80 -23.85 -28.76
N PRO A 615 15.57 -24.11 -27.68
CA PRO A 615 15.53 -23.28 -26.49
C PRO A 615 16.11 -21.88 -26.76
N ILE A 616 15.45 -20.86 -26.20
CA ILE A 616 15.93 -19.48 -26.25
C ILE A 616 17.08 -19.30 -25.25
N THR A 617 18.25 -18.96 -25.78
CA THR A 617 19.45 -18.64 -25.01
C THR A 617 19.94 -17.24 -25.33
N VAL A 618 20.60 -16.60 -24.36
CA VAL A 618 21.15 -15.25 -24.50
C VAL A 618 22.04 -15.15 -25.74
N GLY A 619 22.96 -16.09 -25.93
CA GLY A 619 23.89 -16.10 -27.06
C GLY A 619 23.20 -16.23 -28.42
N ARG A 620 22.12 -17.02 -28.53
CA ARG A 620 21.33 -17.12 -29.76
C ARG A 620 20.56 -15.84 -30.04
N THR A 621 19.94 -15.24 -29.03
CA THR A 621 19.24 -13.95 -29.15
C THR A 621 20.19 -12.84 -29.61
N VAL A 622 21.40 -12.75 -29.02
CA VAL A 622 22.44 -11.80 -29.44
C VAL A 622 22.88 -12.06 -30.89
N ARG A 623 23.16 -13.31 -31.25
CA ARG A 623 23.54 -13.68 -32.63
C ARG A 623 22.46 -13.29 -33.63
N ARG A 624 21.18 -13.50 -33.30
CA ARG A 624 20.04 -13.13 -34.16
C ARG A 624 19.92 -11.60 -34.28
N LEU A 625 20.01 -10.86 -33.18
CA LEU A 625 20.03 -9.39 -33.17
C LEU A 625 21.13 -8.82 -34.08
N ILE A 626 22.35 -9.34 -33.95
CA ILE A 626 23.49 -8.92 -34.76
C ILE A 626 23.26 -9.24 -36.25
N LYS A 627 22.67 -10.41 -36.56
CA LYS A 627 22.31 -10.77 -37.95
C LYS A 627 21.21 -9.87 -38.54
N GLU A 628 20.28 -9.37 -37.73
CA GLU A 628 19.14 -8.55 -38.19
C GLU A 628 19.50 -7.08 -38.49
N GLY A 629 20.59 -6.56 -37.93
CA GLY A 629 20.92 -5.13 -38.08
C GLY A 629 22.17 -4.68 -37.31
N GLY A 630 23.11 -5.60 -37.05
CA GLY A 630 24.33 -5.34 -36.30
C GLY A 630 24.07 -4.87 -34.86
N TRP A 631 25.05 -4.15 -34.31
CA TRP A 631 24.96 -3.58 -32.96
C TRP A 631 23.86 -2.50 -32.84
N GLY A 632 23.49 -1.84 -33.94
CA GLY A 632 22.40 -0.88 -33.97
C GLY A 632 21.03 -1.49 -33.64
N ALA A 633 20.83 -2.78 -33.90
CA ALA A 633 19.59 -3.48 -33.54
C ALA A 633 19.35 -3.51 -32.02
N CYS A 634 20.41 -3.51 -31.21
CA CYS A 634 20.33 -3.49 -29.75
C CYS A 634 19.76 -2.16 -29.20
N TYR A 635 19.75 -1.09 -30.01
CA TYR A 635 19.26 0.24 -29.65
C TYR A 635 17.87 0.57 -30.22
N ARG A 636 17.18 -0.40 -30.83
CA ARG A 636 15.81 -0.22 -31.32
C ARG A 636 14.86 0.12 -30.17
N GLY A 637 14.16 1.25 -30.26
CA GLY A 637 13.31 1.74 -29.18
C GLY A 637 13.99 2.63 -28.14
N LEU A 638 15.25 3.05 -28.38
CA LEU A 638 16.00 3.93 -27.47
C LEU A 638 15.25 5.25 -27.22
N GLY A 639 14.72 5.90 -28.26
CA GLY A 639 14.02 7.19 -28.12
C GLY A 639 12.86 7.14 -27.10
N PRO A 640 11.84 6.28 -27.31
CA PRO A 640 10.76 6.10 -26.35
C PRO A 640 11.23 5.68 -24.96
N ARG A 641 12.27 4.83 -24.86
CA ARG A 641 12.84 4.44 -23.56
C ARG A 641 13.50 5.60 -22.84
N TRP A 642 14.34 6.36 -23.53
CA TRP A 642 15.06 7.50 -23.00
C TRP A 642 14.07 8.56 -22.51
N ALA A 643 13.08 8.90 -23.34
CA ALA A 643 12.04 9.85 -22.95
C ALA A 643 11.24 9.35 -21.73
N SER A 644 10.81 8.09 -21.73
CA SER A 644 10.08 7.49 -20.61
C SER A 644 10.89 7.47 -19.32
N MET A 645 12.16 7.05 -19.36
CA MET A 645 13.02 6.96 -18.18
C MET A 645 13.41 8.34 -17.64
N SER A 646 13.76 9.29 -18.51
CA SER A 646 14.09 10.66 -18.11
C SER A 646 12.87 11.35 -17.47
N LEU A 647 11.71 11.29 -18.11
CA LEU A 647 10.47 11.84 -17.56
C LEU A 647 10.07 11.14 -16.26
N SER A 648 10.13 9.81 -16.20
CA SER A 648 9.81 9.06 -14.99
C SER A 648 10.72 9.44 -13.83
N ALA A 649 12.03 9.63 -14.06
CA ALA A 649 12.99 9.98 -13.02
C ALA A 649 12.77 11.42 -12.53
N THR A 650 12.62 12.38 -13.44
CA THR A 650 12.32 13.78 -13.10
C THR A 650 11.00 13.89 -12.35
N THR A 651 9.95 13.23 -12.85
CA THR A 651 8.64 13.26 -12.22
C THR A 651 8.65 12.54 -10.88
N MET A 652 9.40 11.44 -10.70
CA MET A 652 9.50 10.77 -9.41
C MET A 652 10.07 11.70 -8.34
N ILE A 653 11.19 12.38 -8.63
CA ILE A 653 11.84 13.29 -7.68
C ILE A 653 10.98 14.52 -7.41
N THR A 654 10.47 15.17 -8.46
CA THR A 654 9.63 16.38 -8.31
C THR A 654 8.28 16.09 -7.67
N THR A 655 7.65 14.96 -7.99
CA THR A 655 6.41 14.52 -7.36
C THR A 655 6.64 14.12 -5.92
N TYR A 656 7.74 13.45 -5.58
CA TYR A 656 8.07 13.11 -4.20
C TYR A 656 8.27 14.36 -3.33
N GLU A 657 9.01 15.36 -3.83
CA GLU A 657 9.18 16.63 -3.13
C GLU A 657 7.86 17.41 -3.00
N PHE A 658 7.06 17.46 -4.07
CA PHE A 658 5.74 18.08 -4.04
C PHE A 658 4.80 17.37 -3.06
N LEU A 659 4.82 16.04 -3.06
CA LEU A 659 4.03 15.18 -2.18
C LEU A 659 4.42 15.37 -0.72
N LYS A 660 5.73 15.45 -0.42
CA LYS A 660 6.20 15.73 0.94
C LYS A 660 5.66 17.06 1.48
N ARG A 661 5.53 18.08 0.62
CA ARG A 661 5.01 19.40 1.00
C ARG A 661 3.50 19.42 1.19
N LEU A 662 2.75 18.84 0.24
CA LEU A 662 1.30 18.68 0.38
C LEU A 662 0.92 17.86 1.61
N SER A 663 1.84 17.02 2.06
CA SER A 663 1.67 16.16 3.23
C SER A 663 2.38 16.70 4.46
N ALA A 664 2.93 17.92 4.47
CA ALA A 664 3.58 18.48 5.66
C ALA A 664 2.53 18.97 6.67
N LYS A 665 2.71 18.60 7.94
CA LYS A 665 1.86 19.07 9.04
C LYS A 665 2.13 20.56 9.30
N GLY A 666 1.09 21.41 9.20
CA GLY A 666 1.17 22.84 9.55
C GLY A 666 0.94 23.85 8.41
N HIS A 667 0.44 23.45 7.24
CA HIS A 667 0.13 24.37 6.11
C HIS A 667 -1.34 24.82 6.07
N GLU A 668 -2.00 24.96 7.22
CA GLU A 668 -3.40 25.44 7.31
C GLU A 668 -3.54 26.96 7.46
N SER A 669 -2.47 27.75 7.32
CA SER A 669 -2.52 29.20 7.54
C SER A 669 -1.85 30.06 6.47
N SER A 670 -1.76 29.61 5.22
CA SER A 670 -1.33 30.49 4.11
C SER A 670 -1.55 29.87 2.74
N LEU A 671 -2.77 29.97 2.23
CA LEU A 671 -3.05 30.12 0.79
C LEU A 671 -4.09 31.25 0.71
N PRO A 672 -3.88 32.28 -0.14
CA PRO A 672 -4.82 33.39 -0.30
C PRO A 672 -6.17 32.97 -0.89
#